data_AF-A0A2A5QX87-F1
#
_entry.id   AF-A0A2A5QX87-F1
#
_cell.length_a   1.000
_cell.length_b   1.000
_cell.length_c   1.000
_cell.angle_alpha   90.00
_cell.angle_beta   90.00
_cell.angle_gamma   90.00
#
_symmetry.space_group_name_H-M   'P 1'
#
loop_
_entity.id
_entity.type
_entity.pdbx_description
1 polymer ?
#
loop_
_entity_poly.entity_id
_entity_poly.type
_entity_poly.pdbx_seq_one_letter_code
_entity_poly.pdbx_strand_id
1 'polypeptide(L)'
;MTRKESDDARRIEASIDRAAERIGSVWPLHSFVTANPLSGFEDEPFHRAVAEAEELFGGRGYPHPSVFRRAWESGRIDSETLRAELAAHGIDRDPETLLEELTAAEAERAAADSDPDDAIETVDRVLSKWLAAFLDEGQAKWPMPNREAGFYQAWRAVAPHDGDVPGPADADDLPETAIEALESVLGDYPEGRWVELLEAHLAALPGWSGFVTQRTDDAVDPWQEQYPITLVQYLAVRLTITDLLDAPIELDAGDGTDGDDVDEVPLPEIWLTAWEKSYRERLLDGIDDAVTDPATAGDGGRPAAQLVFCIDTRSEVIRRHIEARGPYETHGYAGFFGVPMRHRGYEAAADTDACPPIVEPEHRIVDRPADAESAAARDRWTGLATAARKHFKTLKSNLVAAFTFVEGAGSAYGSAMAARTLSPSTIATLESAIADRVPSRHEAAAPAVDYDAYDDHDHADHDLPQGMSHEEKVEYAQNAFELMGWTEFARLVVFAGHASETTNNPFGSSLDCGACAGNPGGPNARVLAAICNDDDIRATLRERGIDIPEDTVFLAGEHNTTTDEITLFDDDVPESHREDLESLRADLARARTGAAAERTASADDEAAVDEVERKAADWAETRPEWGLAGNASFVIGPRELTADRDLDGRAFLHSYDWSVDPDGDALEAIVTGPLVVTQWINNQYYFATVDNGVYGSGSKITQNPVGNVGVVQGNGGDLLTGLPLQSLKLDDERPFHQPLRLTAVIHAPLERVTEILRDHEDVRELLNNGWIGDLTVVDPEQDNESFHYAGDLEWASHREEATTGETPAETTPLVQSPADD
;
A
#
# COMPACT_ATOMS: atom_id res chain seq x y z
N MET A 1 22.44 -27.72 28.86
CA MET A 1 22.03 -26.40 29.37
C MET A 1 22.20 -26.28 30.88
N THR A 2 23.24 -25.58 31.30
CA THR A 2 23.40 -25.05 32.66
C THR A 2 22.49 -23.83 32.87
N ARG A 3 22.23 -23.42 34.12
CA ARG A 3 21.39 -22.23 34.40
C ARG A 3 21.95 -20.95 33.77
N LYS A 4 23.27 -20.86 33.64
CA LYS A 4 23.96 -19.73 33.01
C LYS A 4 23.74 -19.72 31.50
N GLU A 5 23.91 -20.85 30.82
CA GLU A 5 23.59 -20.99 29.38
C GLU A 5 22.13 -20.61 29.07
N SER A 6 21.19 -20.96 29.97
CA SER A 6 19.78 -20.56 29.83
C SER A 6 19.48 -19.10 30.16
N ASP A 7 20.33 -18.41 30.92
CA ASP A 7 20.25 -16.97 31.16
C ASP A 7 20.87 -16.19 29.97
N ASP A 8 21.99 -16.69 29.42
CA ASP A 8 22.70 -16.07 28.28
C ASP A 8 21.84 -16.13 27.00
N ALA A 9 21.26 -17.28 26.68
CA ALA A 9 20.33 -17.45 25.55
C ALA A 9 19.16 -16.46 25.56
N ARG A 10 18.49 -16.29 26.72
CA ARG A 10 17.36 -15.35 26.85
C ARG A 10 17.75 -13.89 26.65
N ARG A 11 18.98 -13.52 26.98
CA ARG A 11 19.47 -12.15 26.77
C ARG A 11 19.79 -11.90 25.30
N ILE A 12 20.32 -12.90 24.61
CA ILE A 12 20.54 -12.82 23.16
C ILE A 12 19.19 -12.66 22.45
N GLU A 13 18.20 -13.51 22.77
CA GLU A 13 16.84 -13.40 22.23
C GLU A 13 16.25 -12.00 22.46
N ALA A 14 16.28 -11.50 23.71
CA ALA A 14 15.78 -10.16 24.02
C ALA A 14 16.56 -9.01 23.36
N SER A 15 17.84 -9.22 23.00
CA SER A 15 18.59 -8.23 22.20
C SER A 15 18.21 -8.29 20.72
N ILE A 16 17.87 -9.47 20.20
CA ILE A 16 17.37 -9.63 18.83
C ILE A 16 15.99 -8.99 18.69
N ASP A 17 15.09 -9.22 19.65
CA ASP A 17 13.74 -8.63 19.62
C ASP A 17 13.82 -7.10 19.57
N ARG A 18 14.67 -6.49 20.41
CA ARG A 18 14.92 -5.04 20.40
C ARG A 18 15.53 -4.57 19.09
N ALA A 19 16.51 -5.30 18.56
CA ALA A 19 17.13 -4.95 17.28
C ALA A 19 16.14 -5.04 16.10
N ALA A 20 15.14 -5.91 16.20
CA ALA A 20 14.12 -6.07 15.18
C ALA A 20 13.08 -4.92 15.18
N GLU A 21 12.92 -4.19 16.27
CA GLU A 21 11.98 -3.05 16.37
C GLU A 21 12.28 -1.95 15.32
N ARG A 22 13.55 -1.79 14.92
CA ARG A 22 13.98 -0.86 13.86
C ARG A 22 13.81 -1.41 12.43
N ILE A 23 13.39 -2.66 12.25
CA ILE A 23 13.28 -3.31 10.93
C ILE A 23 11.81 -3.48 10.55
N GLY A 24 11.39 -2.81 9.48
CA GLY A 24 10.03 -2.96 8.96
C GLY A 24 9.73 -4.35 8.43
N SER A 25 8.49 -4.82 8.62
CA SER A 25 7.98 -6.06 8.03
C SER A 25 7.90 -5.99 6.51
N VAL A 26 8.09 -7.12 5.84
CA VAL A 26 8.04 -7.24 4.37
C VAL A 26 7.11 -8.39 4.01
N TRP A 27 6.10 -8.12 3.20
CA TRP A 27 5.12 -9.12 2.77
C TRP A 27 5.52 -9.79 1.45
N PRO A 28 5.06 -11.02 1.20
CA PRO A 28 5.34 -11.69 -0.05
C PRO A 28 4.63 -11.02 -1.23
N LEU A 29 5.24 -11.07 -2.42
CA LEU A 29 4.73 -10.38 -3.62
C LEU A 29 3.32 -10.76 -4.03
N HIS A 30 2.84 -11.95 -3.70
CA HIS A 30 1.50 -12.40 -4.08
C HIS A 30 0.39 -11.84 -3.16
N SER A 31 0.76 -11.25 -2.03
CA SER A 31 -0.10 -10.51 -1.09
C SER A 31 0.65 -9.28 -0.60
N PHE A 32 1.11 -8.46 -1.57
CA PHE A 32 1.94 -7.30 -1.29
C PHE A 32 1.13 -6.26 -0.53
N VAL A 33 1.44 -6.12 0.75
CA VAL A 33 0.87 -5.09 1.61
C VAL A 33 1.76 -3.87 1.58
N THR A 34 1.14 -2.70 1.46
CA THR A 34 1.83 -1.44 1.56
C THR A 34 2.18 -1.12 3.02
N ALA A 35 3.44 -0.72 3.26
CA ALA A 35 3.93 -0.35 4.58
C ALA A 35 4.94 0.80 4.51
N ASN A 36 5.04 1.56 5.61
CA ASN A 36 6.10 2.54 5.82
C ASN A 36 7.45 1.81 6.00
N PRO A 37 8.45 2.01 5.12
CA PRO A 37 9.78 1.43 5.27
C PRO A 37 10.48 1.79 6.59
N LEU A 38 10.11 2.93 7.19
CA LEU A 38 10.65 3.43 8.44
C LEU A 38 9.64 3.38 9.60
N SER A 39 8.71 2.42 9.57
CA SER A 39 7.70 2.24 10.64
C SER A 39 8.31 2.07 12.05
N GLY A 40 9.51 1.51 12.14
CA GLY A 40 10.25 1.37 13.42
C GLY A 40 10.86 2.65 13.99
N PHE A 41 10.60 3.82 13.38
CA PHE A 41 11.12 5.12 13.79
C PHE A 41 10.00 6.15 14.04
N GLU A 42 8.73 5.73 13.99
CA GLU A 42 7.58 6.64 14.06
C GLU A 42 7.44 7.35 15.43
N ASP A 43 8.11 6.82 16.45
CA ASP A 43 8.22 7.40 17.80
C ASP A 43 9.12 8.64 17.86
N GLU A 44 9.88 8.92 16.81
CA GLU A 44 10.76 10.08 16.71
C GLU A 44 10.31 11.12 15.67
N PRO A 45 10.67 12.40 15.86
CA PRO A 45 10.47 13.42 14.82
C PRO A 45 11.07 13.01 13.48
N PHE A 46 10.35 13.29 12.39
CA PHE A 46 10.67 12.84 11.04
C PHE A 46 12.14 13.09 10.63
N HIS A 47 12.71 14.25 10.92
CA HIS A 47 14.12 14.53 10.60
C HIS A 47 15.12 13.65 11.33
N ARG A 48 14.83 13.28 12.58
CA ARG A 48 15.69 12.39 13.36
C ARG A 48 15.59 10.96 12.87
N ALA A 49 14.37 10.50 12.66
CA ALA A 49 14.09 9.19 12.07
C ALA A 49 14.78 9.03 10.71
N VAL A 50 14.72 10.04 9.84
CA VAL A 50 15.42 10.04 8.55
C VAL A 50 16.94 10.01 8.73
N ALA A 51 17.49 10.77 9.67
CA ALA A 51 18.93 10.78 9.92
C ALA A 51 19.42 9.40 10.42
N GLU A 52 18.74 8.81 11.40
CA GLU A 52 19.08 7.48 11.92
C GLU A 52 18.89 6.39 10.85
N ALA A 53 17.83 6.48 10.05
CA ALA A 53 17.59 5.56 8.93
C ALA A 53 18.63 5.71 7.80
N GLU A 54 19.11 6.93 7.51
CA GLU A 54 20.19 7.15 6.54
C GLU A 54 21.50 6.51 7.03
N GLU A 55 21.79 6.57 8.33
CA GLU A 55 22.93 5.88 8.94
C GLU A 55 22.78 4.35 8.93
N LEU A 56 21.58 3.84 9.23
CA LEU A 56 21.32 2.41 9.36
C LEU A 56 21.18 1.68 8.01
N PHE A 57 20.43 2.27 7.07
CA PHE A 57 20.10 1.64 5.78
C PHE A 57 20.89 2.22 4.60
N GLY A 58 21.60 3.35 4.79
CA GLY A 58 22.35 4.03 3.71
C GLY A 58 21.47 4.73 2.68
N GLY A 59 20.16 4.88 2.93
CA GLY A 59 19.20 5.47 2.00
C GLY A 59 18.86 6.91 2.34
N ARG A 60 18.83 7.81 1.34
CA ARG A 60 18.43 9.22 1.54
C ARG A 60 16.97 9.30 1.99
N GLY A 61 16.67 10.10 3.01
CA GLY A 61 15.27 10.36 3.40
C GLY A 61 14.61 11.60 2.82
N TYR A 62 15.33 12.45 2.06
CA TYR A 62 14.75 13.63 1.40
C TYR A 62 14.98 13.67 -0.12
N PRO A 63 14.07 14.32 -0.88
CA PRO A 63 14.21 14.47 -2.33
C PRO A 63 15.54 15.12 -2.75
N HIS A 64 16.07 14.67 -3.90
CA HIS A 64 17.23 15.29 -4.54
C HIS A 64 16.97 16.80 -4.79
N PRO A 65 17.93 17.72 -4.59
CA PRO A 65 17.78 19.15 -4.88
C PRO A 65 17.27 19.47 -6.29
N SER A 66 17.50 18.60 -7.26
CA SER A 66 16.92 18.72 -8.60
C SER A 66 15.38 18.58 -8.62
N VAL A 67 14.79 17.81 -7.70
CA VAL A 67 13.34 17.69 -7.49
C VAL A 67 12.80 18.98 -6.89
N PHE A 68 13.41 19.50 -5.82
CA PHE A 68 13.01 20.77 -5.21
C PHE A 68 13.11 21.93 -6.21
N ARG A 69 14.21 22.03 -6.95
CA ARG A 69 14.38 23.04 -8.01
C ARG A 69 13.22 22.99 -9.02
N ARG A 70 12.89 21.81 -9.53
CA ARG A 70 11.78 21.63 -10.48
C ARG A 70 10.42 21.99 -9.86
N ALA A 71 10.18 21.59 -8.61
CA ALA A 71 8.95 21.92 -7.91
C ALA A 71 8.81 23.44 -7.70
N TRP A 72 9.90 24.13 -7.40
CA TRP A 72 9.93 25.59 -7.27
C TRP A 72 9.76 26.31 -8.61
N GLU A 73 10.52 25.92 -9.64
CA GLU A 73 10.43 26.51 -10.99
C GLU A 73 9.05 26.33 -11.64
N SER A 74 8.34 25.24 -11.31
CA SER A 74 6.99 24.96 -11.78
C SER A 74 5.88 25.60 -10.93
N GLY A 75 6.23 26.32 -9.87
CA GLY A 75 5.28 26.97 -8.95
C GLY A 75 4.54 26.00 -8.02
N ARG A 76 4.96 24.73 -7.93
CA ARG A 76 4.41 23.77 -6.96
C ARG A 76 4.84 24.13 -5.53
N ILE A 77 6.06 24.63 -5.38
CA ILE A 77 6.50 25.34 -4.18
C ILE A 77 6.26 26.82 -4.44
N ASP A 78 5.38 27.43 -3.66
CA ASP A 78 5.16 28.87 -3.72
C ASP A 78 6.37 29.62 -3.13
N SER A 79 6.74 30.72 -3.79
CA SER A 79 7.95 31.45 -3.43
C SER A 79 7.80 32.33 -2.18
N GLU A 80 6.59 32.75 -1.85
CA GLU A 80 6.32 33.51 -0.63
C GLU A 80 6.27 32.55 0.56
N THR A 81 5.59 31.41 0.41
CA THR A 81 5.57 30.30 1.37
C THR A 81 6.99 29.85 1.71
N LEU A 82 7.82 29.53 0.72
CA LEU A 82 9.21 29.10 0.95
C LEU A 82 10.03 30.14 1.73
N ARG A 83 9.87 31.44 1.42
CA ARG A 83 10.59 32.49 2.15
C ARG A 83 10.10 32.64 3.57
N ALA A 84 8.80 32.49 3.81
CA ALA A 84 8.22 32.51 5.15
C ALA A 84 8.75 31.34 5.99
N GLU A 85 8.79 30.13 5.42
CA GLU A 85 9.35 28.95 6.10
C GLU A 85 10.84 29.12 6.41
N LEU A 86 11.65 29.55 5.44
CA LEU A 86 13.07 29.82 5.68
C LEU A 86 13.27 30.88 6.79
N ALA A 87 12.47 31.94 6.79
CA ALA A 87 12.53 32.98 7.81
C ALA A 87 12.11 32.49 9.20
N ALA A 88 11.14 31.58 9.30
CA ALA A 88 10.71 30.96 10.55
C ALA A 88 11.86 30.18 11.23
N HIS A 89 12.75 29.60 10.43
CA HIS A 89 13.98 28.93 10.88
C HIS A 89 15.20 29.87 10.94
N GLY A 90 15.01 31.19 10.84
CA GLY A 90 16.09 32.18 10.95
C GLY A 90 17.03 32.26 9.73
N ILE A 91 16.62 31.72 8.58
CA ILE A 91 17.39 31.69 7.33
C ILE A 91 16.94 32.84 6.41
N ASP A 92 17.69 33.95 6.41
CA ASP A 92 17.46 35.11 5.53
C ASP A 92 18.38 35.06 4.28
N ARG A 93 18.53 33.87 3.68
CA ARG A 93 19.40 33.62 2.52
C ARG A 93 18.56 33.40 1.26
N ASP A 94 19.18 33.67 0.11
CA ASP A 94 18.53 33.48 -1.19
C ASP A 94 18.29 31.98 -1.47
N PRO A 95 17.05 31.56 -1.82
CA PRO A 95 16.73 30.15 -2.05
C PRO A 95 17.57 29.45 -3.12
N GLU A 96 18.00 30.15 -4.18
CA GLU A 96 18.85 29.52 -5.21
C GLU A 96 20.22 29.15 -4.63
N THR A 97 20.78 30.02 -3.80
CA THR A 97 22.06 29.75 -3.11
C THR A 97 21.94 28.52 -2.20
N LEU A 98 20.82 28.40 -1.48
CA LEU A 98 20.55 27.24 -0.62
C LEU A 98 20.42 25.93 -1.42
N LEU A 99 19.78 25.95 -2.59
CA LEU A 99 19.73 24.77 -3.48
C LEU A 99 21.10 24.38 -4.03
N GLU A 100 21.96 25.36 -4.34
CA GLU A 100 23.34 25.10 -4.76
C GLU A 100 24.15 24.44 -3.64
N GLU A 101 23.99 24.90 -2.39
CA GLU A 101 24.61 24.29 -1.19
C GLU A 101 24.15 22.83 -1.01
N LEU A 102 22.83 22.57 -1.09
CA LEU A 102 22.30 21.20 -1.00
C LEU A 102 22.87 20.29 -2.10
N THR A 103 22.98 20.80 -3.32
CA THR A 103 23.54 20.06 -4.47
C THR A 103 25.01 19.72 -4.23
N ALA A 104 25.79 20.64 -3.65
CA ALA A 104 27.19 20.41 -3.32
C ALA A 104 27.34 19.37 -2.21
N ALA A 105 26.55 19.48 -1.14
CA ALA A 105 26.58 18.53 -0.02
C ALA A 105 26.22 17.10 -0.44
N GLU A 106 25.25 16.94 -1.34
CA GLU A 106 24.91 15.63 -1.91
C GLU A 106 26.04 15.05 -2.77
N ALA A 107 26.69 15.88 -3.59
CA ALA A 107 27.83 15.44 -4.40
C ALA A 107 29.05 15.05 -3.55
N GLU A 108 29.25 15.71 -2.41
CA GLU A 108 30.29 15.36 -1.43
C GLU A 108 29.98 14.02 -0.74
N ARG A 109 28.73 13.80 -0.31
CA ARG A 109 28.29 12.51 0.25
C ARG A 109 28.48 11.36 -0.72
N ALA A 110 27.99 11.50 -1.95
CA ALA A 110 28.14 10.48 -2.99
C ALA A 110 29.61 10.18 -3.37
N ALA A 111 30.54 11.11 -3.08
CA ALA A 111 31.97 10.89 -3.26
C ALA A 111 32.67 10.32 -2.02
N ALA A 112 32.05 10.43 -0.84
CA ALA A 112 32.50 9.89 0.42
C ALA A 112 32.08 8.42 0.62
N ASP A 113 30.99 7.98 -0.03
CA ASP A 113 30.61 6.58 -0.11
C ASP A 113 31.79 5.73 -0.60
N SER A 114 32.33 4.94 0.31
CA SER A 114 33.38 3.97 0.01
C SER A 114 32.78 2.78 -0.73
N ASP A 115 33.56 2.16 -1.62
CA ASP A 115 33.19 0.85 -2.17
C ASP A 115 32.94 -0.12 -1.00
N PRO A 116 31.83 -0.89 -1.02
CA PRO A 116 31.52 -1.84 0.05
C PRO A 116 32.66 -2.83 0.24
N ASP A 117 32.83 -3.32 1.47
CA ASP A 117 33.83 -4.35 1.76
C ASP A 117 33.47 -5.64 0.99
N ASP A 118 34.34 -6.04 0.05
CA ASP A 118 34.21 -7.25 -0.78
C ASP A 118 33.84 -8.50 0.07
N ALA A 119 34.32 -8.57 1.32
CA ALA A 119 34.03 -9.66 2.23
C ALA A 119 32.57 -9.63 2.73
N ILE A 120 32.04 -8.46 3.06
CA ILE A 120 30.63 -8.28 3.47
C ILE A 120 29.69 -8.52 2.31
N GLU A 121 29.99 -8.02 1.11
CA GLU A 121 29.19 -8.32 -0.09
C GLU A 121 29.16 -9.85 -0.36
N THR A 122 30.26 -10.54 -0.07
CA THR A 122 30.33 -12.00 -0.15
C THR A 122 29.45 -12.67 0.90
N VAL A 123 29.44 -12.20 2.16
CA VAL A 123 28.52 -12.68 3.21
C VAL A 123 27.07 -12.55 2.74
N ASP A 124 26.68 -11.36 2.27
CA ASP A 124 25.32 -11.06 1.82
C ASP A 124 24.88 -11.95 0.67
N ARG A 125 25.76 -12.13 -0.33
CA ARG A 125 25.51 -13.00 -1.47
C ARG A 125 25.31 -14.46 -1.06
N VAL A 126 26.15 -14.97 -0.16
CA VAL A 126 26.07 -16.37 0.30
C VAL A 126 24.83 -16.59 1.15
N LEU A 127 24.52 -15.68 2.06
CA LEU A 127 23.32 -15.77 2.89
C LEU A 127 22.04 -15.69 2.04
N SER A 128 21.95 -14.70 1.14
CA SER A 128 20.79 -14.51 0.25
C SER A 128 20.52 -15.75 -0.62
N LYS A 129 21.58 -16.42 -1.11
CA LYS A 129 21.45 -17.70 -1.82
C LYS A 129 20.76 -18.77 -0.97
N TRP A 130 21.13 -18.90 0.30
CA TRP A 130 20.56 -19.90 1.21
C TRP A 130 19.15 -19.55 1.65
N LEU A 131 18.86 -18.26 1.87
CA LEU A 131 17.51 -17.78 2.16
C LEU A 131 16.57 -18.04 1.00
N ALA A 132 16.97 -17.70 -0.24
CA ALA A 132 16.19 -18.00 -1.43
C ALA A 132 15.90 -19.50 -1.62
N ALA A 133 16.84 -20.37 -1.23
CA ALA A 133 16.65 -21.83 -1.30
C ALA A 133 15.74 -22.37 -0.18
N PHE A 134 15.83 -21.79 1.03
CA PHE A 134 15.05 -22.21 2.19
C PHE A 134 13.62 -21.66 2.17
N LEU A 135 13.42 -20.44 1.69
CA LEU A 135 12.13 -19.74 1.70
C LEU A 135 11.31 -19.98 0.43
N ASP A 136 11.77 -20.83 -0.49
CA ASP A 136 11.01 -21.19 -1.68
C ASP A 136 9.63 -21.81 -1.34
N GLU A 137 8.58 -21.22 -1.90
CA GLU A 137 7.19 -21.65 -1.74
C GLU A 137 6.73 -22.58 -2.89
N GLY A 138 7.54 -23.59 -3.19
CA GLY A 138 7.18 -24.66 -4.12
C GLY A 138 7.44 -24.35 -5.60
N GLN A 139 8.25 -23.34 -5.91
CA GLN A 139 8.72 -23.09 -7.28
C GLN A 139 9.90 -24.00 -7.63
N ALA A 140 10.79 -24.25 -6.67
CA ALA A 140 11.97 -25.07 -6.84
C ALA A 140 11.61 -26.51 -7.24
N LYS A 141 12.25 -27.02 -8.29
CA LYS A 141 12.12 -28.44 -8.67
C LYS A 141 12.83 -29.36 -7.71
N TRP A 142 13.95 -28.90 -7.19
CA TRP A 142 14.76 -29.58 -6.19
C TRP A 142 14.80 -28.67 -4.96
N PRO A 143 13.90 -28.88 -3.98
CA PRO A 143 13.89 -28.07 -2.77
C PRO A 143 15.15 -28.33 -1.94
N MET A 144 15.51 -27.37 -1.10
CA MET A 144 16.56 -27.55 -0.11
C MET A 144 16.23 -28.76 0.80
N PRO A 145 17.18 -29.65 1.09
CA PRO A 145 16.94 -30.80 1.96
C PRO A 145 16.80 -30.37 3.42
N ASN A 146 16.01 -31.13 4.20
CA ASN A 146 15.83 -30.99 5.64
C ASN A 146 15.25 -29.64 6.11
N ARG A 147 14.49 -28.93 5.27
CA ARG A 147 13.86 -27.64 5.63
C ARG A 147 12.97 -27.76 6.87
N GLU A 148 12.37 -28.93 7.08
CA GLU A 148 11.47 -29.22 8.20
C GLU A 148 12.19 -29.13 9.57
N ALA A 149 13.53 -29.17 9.59
CA ALA A 149 14.33 -29.00 10.81
C ALA A 149 14.58 -27.53 11.18
N GLY A 150 14.12 -26.59 10.35
CA GLY A 150 14.37 -25.15 10.47
C GLY A 150 15.64 -24.67 9.78
N PHE A 151 15.74 -23.36 9.54
CA PHE A 151 16.75 -22.76 8.66
C PHE A 151 18.18 -23.09 9.06
N TYR A 152 18.56 -22.86 10.32
CA TYR A 152 19.92 -23.10 10.80
C TYR A 152 20.34 -24.57 10.64
N GLN A 153 19.46 -25.52 11.02
CA GLN A 153 19.77 -26.96 10.93
C GLN A 153 19.83 -27.43 9.47
N ALA A 154 18.94 -26.93 8.62
CA ALA A 154 18.97 -27.22 7.19
C ALA A 154 20.27 -26.71 6.56
N TRP A 155 20.67 -25.47 6.85
CA TRP A 155 21.92 -24.87 6.38
C TRP A 155 23.15 -25.62 6.89
N ARG A 156 23.23 -25.90 8.20
CA ARG A 156 24.34 -26.65 8.83
C ARG A 156 24.59 -28.00 8.15
N ALA A 157 23.53 -28.68 7.70
CA ALA A 157 23.64 -29.97 7.03
C ALA A 157 24.23 -29.89 5.61
N VAL A 158 24.14 -28.74 4.94
CA VAL A 158 24.57 -28.56 3.53
C VAL A 158 25.75 -27.60 3.36
N ALA A 159 26.03 -26.74 4.33
CA ALA A 159 27.14 -25.79 4.30
C ALA A 159 28.50 -26.44 3.97
N PRO A 160 28.87 -27.62 4.50
CA PRO A 160 30.13 -28.29 4.13
C PRO A 160 30.25 -28.70 2.65
N HIS A 161 29.15 -28.66 1.90
CA HIS A 161 29.10 -28.96 0.47
C HIS A 161 29.10 -27.71 -0.40
N ASP A 162 29.10 -26.52 0.20
CA ASP A 162 29.10 -25.24 -0.49
C ASP A 162 30.52 -24.69 -0.63
N GLY A 163 30.96 -24.50 -1.87
CA GLY A 163 32.28 -23.93 -2.14
C GLY A 163 32.42 -22.46 -1.73
N ASP A 164 31.30 -21.75 -1.53
CA ASP A 164 31.30 -20.37 -1.06
C ASP A 164 31.36 -20.24 0.48
N VAL A 165 31.25 -21.36 1.22
CA VAL A 165 31.36 -21.38 2.69
C VAL A 165 32.68 -22.06 3.09
N PRO A 166 33.76 -21.30 3.32
CA PRO A 166 35.04 -21.88 3.68
C PRO A 166 35.04 -22.39 5.12
N GLY A 167 35.86 -23.41 5.42
CA GLY A 167 36.10 -23.87 6.79
C GLY A 167 35.56 -25.27 7.10
N PRO A 168 34.24 -25.50 7.16
CA PRO A 168 33.68 -26.75 7.67
C PRO A 168 33.87 -27.88 6.66
N ALA A 169 34.52 -28.96 7.09
CA ALA A 169 34.65 -30.19 6.31
C ALA A 169 33.43 -31.10 6.52
N ASP A 170 32.86 -31.06 7.72
CA ASP A 170 31.66 -31.78 8.13
C ASP A 170 30.77 -30.87 8.99
N ALA A 171 29.49 -31.22 9.15
CA ALA A 171 28.54 -30.42 9.93
C ALA A 171 28.97 -30.25 11.40
N ASP A 172 29.73 -31.21 11.95
CA ASP A 172 30.24 -31.20 13.33
C ASP A 172 31.32 -30.14 13.59
N ASP A 173 31.84 -29.51 12.52
CA ASP A 173 32.74 -28.36 12.63
C ASP A 173 31.98 -27.05 12.94
N LEU A 174 30.64 -27.06 12.85
CA LEU A 174 29.75 -25.95 13.15
C LEU A 174 29.00 -26.18 14.48
N PRO A 175 28.65 -25.11 15.23
CA PRO A 175 27.85 -25.21 16.47
C PRO A 175 26.58 -26.07 16.29
N GLU A 176 26.13 -26.76 17.34
CA GLU A 176 24.97 -27.66 17.25
C GLU A 176 23.66 -26.88 17.14
N THR A 177 23.57 -25.70 17.76
CA THR A 177 22.37 -24.86 17.78
C THR A 177 22.62 -23.43 17.33
N ALA A 178 21.56 -22.76 16.87
CA ALA A 178 21.63 -21.36 16.46
C ALA A 178 22.09 -20.43 17.59
N ILE A 179 21.62 -20.67 18.82
CA ILE A 179 22.04 -19.90 20.01
C ILE A 179 23.53 -20.11 20.31
N GLU A 180 24.04 -21.33 20.25
CA GLU A 180 25.48 -21.58 20.46
C GLU A 180 26.34 -20.91 19.38
N ALA A 181 25.84 -20.82 18.14
CA ALA A 181 26.52 -20.05 17.10
C ALA A 181 26.57 -18.55 17.42
N LEU A 182 25.45 -17.96 17.83
CA LEU A 182 25.41 -16.57 18.27
C LEU A 182 26.32 -16.31 19.48
N GLU A 183 26.31 -17.20 20.48
CA GLU A 183 27.18 -17.11 21.66
C GLU A 183 28.67 -17.15 21.28
N SER A 184 29.04 -17.93 20.27
CA SER A 184 30.44 -18.04 19.82
C SER A 184 31.00 -16.75 19.22
N VAL A 185 30.13 -15.93 18.60
CA VAL A 185 30.52 -14.66 17.98
C VAL A 185 30.31 -13.50 18.96
N LEU A 186 29.11 -13.37 19.53
CA LEU A 186 28.76 -12.26 20.45
C LEU A 186 29.52 -12.32 21.77
N GLY A 187 30.03 -13.49 22.16
CA GLY A 187 30.81 -13.68 23.38
C GLY A 187 32.11 -12.87 23.44
N ASP A 188 32.61 -12.41 22.28
CA ASP A 188 33.79 -11.55 22.19
C ASP A 188 33.46 -10.06 22.42
N TYR A 189 32.18 -9.70 22.51
CA TYR A 189 31.70 -8.33 22.64
C TYR A 189 30.96 -8.09 23.98
N PRO A 190 31.04 -6.86 24.56
CA PRO A 190 30.25 -6.51 25.74
C PRO A 190 28.74 -6.57 25.47
N GLU A 191 27.96 -7.05 26.44
CA GLU A 191 26.49 -7.19 26.33
C GLU A 191 25.77 -5.90 25.91
N GLY A 192 26.27 -4.73 26.35
CA GLY A 192 25.70 -3.43 25.99
C GLY A 192 25.86 -3.05 24.51
N ARG A 193 26.67 -3.78 23.74
CA ARG A 193 26.89 -3.56 22.29
C ARG A 193 26.08 -4.54 21.43
N TRP A 194 25.42 -5.53 22.03
CA TRP A 194 24.76 -6.58 21.26
C TRP A 194 23.64 -6.04 20.38
N VAL A 195 22.81 -5.13 20.89
CA VAL A 195 21.67 -4.58 20.13
C VAL A 195 22.18 -3.85 18.87
N GLU A 196 23.08 -2.88 19.02
CA GLU A 196 23.72 -2.13 17.93
C GLU A 196 24.32 -3.05 16.84
N LEU A 197 25.05 -4.11 17.24
CA LEU A 197 25.63 -5.05 16.29
C LEU A 197 24.56 -5.86 15.55
N LEU A 198 23.53 -6.33 16.26
CA LEU A 198 22.47 -7.13 15.67
C LEU A 198 21.61 -6.26 14.74
N GLU A 199 21.32 -5.02 15.10
CA GLU A 199 20.63 -4.03 14.27
C GLU A 199 21.35 -3.84 12.93
N ALA A 200 22.65 -3.55 12.96
CA ALA A 200 23.44 -3.39 11.74
C ALA A 200 23.42 -4.66 10.86
N HIS A 201 23.49 -5.85 11.46
CA HIS A 201 23.42 -7.11 10.70
C HIS A 201 22.02 -7.42 10.14
N LEU A 202 20.94 -7.01 10.80
CA LEU A 202 19.58 -7.13 10.28
C LEU A 202 19.32 -6.10 9.16
N ALA A 203 19.81 -4.87 9.33
CA ALA A 203 19.69 -3.76 8.39
C ALA A 203 20.58 -3.90 7.14
N ALA A 204 21.52 -4.85 7.13
CA ALA A 204 22.33 -5.13 5.93
C ALA A 204 21.56 -5.89 4.84
N LEU A 205 20.49 -6.61 5.18
CA LEU A 205 19.56 -7.23 4.22
C LEU A 205 18.12 -7.04 4.74
N PRO A 206 17.62 -5.79 4.78
CA PRO A 206 16.35 -5.43 5.39
C PRO A 206 15.14 -6.13 4.74
N GLY A 207 15.23 -6.46 3.46
CA GLY A 207 14.20 -7.21 2.76
C GLY A 207 14.08 -8.65 3.24
N TRP A 208 15.19 -9.36 3.37
CA TRP A 208 15.18 -10.71 3.91
C TRP A 208 14.86 -10.73 5.40
N SER A 209 15.44 -9.85 6.20
CA SER A 209 15.16 -9.81 7.64
C SER A 209 13.71 -9.40 7.91
N GLY A 210 13.19 -8.37 7.24
CA GLY A 210 11.79 -7.96 7.32
C GLY A 210 10.80 -9.03 6.85
N PHE A 211 11.15 -9.84 5.85
CA PHE A 211 10.31 -10.98 5.44
C PHE A 211 10.33 -12.10 6.48
N VAL A 212 11.48 -12.36 7.12
CA VAL A 212 11.56 -13.33 8.23
C VAL A 212 10.75 -12.85 9.44
N THR A 213 10.75 -11.55 9.74
CA THR A 213 9.90 -10.95 10.78
C THR A 213 8.43 -11.18 10.46
N GLN A 214 7.96 -10.72 9.29
CA GLN A 214 6.56 -10.87 8.86
C GLN A 214 6.09 -12.31 8.93
N ARG A 215 6.89 -13.25 8.44
CA ARG A 215 6.56 -14.69 8.44
C ARG A 215 6.59 -15.31 9.83
N THR A 216 7.37 -14.77 10.76
CA THR A 216 7.40 -15.25 12.16
C THR A 216 6.18 -14.75 12.93
N ASP A 217 5.73 -13.53 12.64
CA ASP A 217 4.59 -12.88 13.30
C ASP A 217 3.24 -13.33 12.72
N ASP A 218 3.21 -13.76 11.46
CA ASP A 218 2.03 -14.37 10.85
C ASP A 218 1.78 -15.77 11.46
N ALA A 219 0.95 -15.77 12.51
CA ALA A 219 0.58 -16.96 13.27
C ALA A 219 -0.06 -18.08 12.42
N VAL A 220 -0.49 -17.79 11.18
CA VAL A 220 -1.24 -18.71 10.32
C VAL A 220 -0.52 -18.97 8.98
N ASP A 221 0.76 -18.59 8.85
CA ASP A 221 1.55 -18.89 7.65
C ASP A 221 1.83 -20.41 7.53
N PRO A 222 1.28 -21.11 6.50
CA PRO A 222 1.46 -22.55 6.36
C PRO A 222 2.90 -22.96 6.06
N TRP A 223 3.67 -22.08 5.41
CA TRP A 223 5.08 -22.32 5.13
C TRP A 223 5.92 -22.17 6.40
N GLN A 224 5.58 -21.25 7.29
CA GLN A 224 6.26 -21.08 8.57
C GLN A 224 6.03 -22.29 9.47
N GLU A 225 4.80 -22.82 9.54
CA GLU A 225 4.51 -24.04 10.28
C GLU A 225 5.31 -25.23 9.72
N GLN A 226 5.37 -25.36 8.40
CA GLN A 226 6.03 -26.49 7.74
C GLN A 226 7.57 -26.39 7.74
N TYR A 227 8.10 -25.18 7.57
CA TYR A 227 9.52 -24.90 7.42
C TYR A 227 9.89 -23.63 8.21
N PRO A 228 10.12 -23.76 9.52
CA PRO A 228 10.26 -22.60 10.40
C PRO A 228 11.60 -21.88 10.21
N ILE A 229 11.55 -20.56 10.22
CA ILE A 229 12.71 -19.67 10.32
C ILE A 229 12.45 -18.60 11.39
N THR A 230 13.48 -18.12 12.06
CA THR A 230 13.39 -16.97 12.98
C THR A 230 14.59 -16.07 12.78
N LEU A 231 14.53 -14.83 13.28
CA LEU A 231 15.68 -13.91 13.27
C LEU A 231 16.90 -14.49 14.02
N VAL A 232 16.68 -15.29 15.07
CA VAL A 232 17.74 -16.06 15.74
C VAL A 232 18.48 -16.97 14.76
N GLN A 233 17.74 -17.72 13.93
CA GLN A 233 18.34 -18.62 12.95
C GLN A 233 19.00 -17.86 11.79
N TYR A 234 18.37 -16.78 11.33
CA TYR A 234 18.94 -15.88 10.32
C TYR A 234 20.29 -15.31 10.78
N LEU A 235 20.33 -14.70 11.97
CA LEU A 235 21.53 -14.07 12.52
C LEU A 235 22.61 -15.10 12.85
N ALA A 236 22.23 -16.28 13.33
CA ALA A 236 23.18 -17.37 13.58
C ALA A 236 23.92 -17.77 12.30
N VAL A 237 23.20 -17.93 11.19
CA VAL A 237 23.83 -18.25 9.89
C VAL A 237 24.66 -17.07 9.39
N ARG A 238 24.12 -15.84 9.43
CA ARG A 238 24.82 -14.62 8.98
C ARG A 238 26.16 -14.46 9.70
N LEU A 239 26.15 -14.39 11.04
CA LEU A 239 27.34 -14.18 11.85
C LEU A 239 28.35 -15.32 11.74
N THR A 240 27.88 -16.56 11.60
CA THR A 240 28.77 -17.71 11.33
C THR A 240 29.47 -17.55 9.98
N ILE A 241 28.75 -17.14 8.93
CA ILE A 241 29.34 -16.91 7.60
C ILE A 241 30.32 -15.74 7.66
N THR A 242 30.01 -14.66 8.39
CA THR A 242 30.90 -13.52 8.60
C THR A 242 32.22 -13.94 9.25
N ASP A 243 32.17 -14.73 10.33
CA ASP A 243 33.36 -15.27 11.00
C ASP A 243 34.18 -16.19 10.08
N LEU A 244 33.52 -17.12 9.36
CA LEU A 244 34.19 -18.05 8.45
C LEU A 244 34.90 -17.35 7.28
N LEU A 245 34.36 -16.22 6.82
CA LEU A 245 34.94 -15.42 5.74
C LEU A 245 35.98 -14.40 6.22
N ASP A 246 36.26 -14.32 7.53
CA ASP A 246 37.15 -13.31 8.15
C ASP A 246 36.70 -11.87 7.81
N ALA A 247 35.38 -11.67 7.73
CA ALA A 247 34.75 -10.39 7.46
C ALA A 247 34.50 -9.62 8.78
N PRO A 248 34.46 -8.27 8.77
CA PRO A 248 34.22 -7.49 9.99
C PRO A 248 32.83 -7.76 10.58
N ILE A 249 32.77 -7.99 11.89
CA ILE A 249 31.51 -8.15 12.65
C ILE A 249 30.95 -6.78 13.07
N GLU A 250 31.83 -5.84 13.43
CA GLU A 250 31.40 -4.44 13.56
C GLU A 250 31.34 -3.86 12.15
N LEU A 251 30.12 -3.68 11.65
CA LEU A 251 29.88 -2.94 10.42
C LEU A 251 30.02 -1.46 10.76
N ASP A 252 30.78 -0.70 9.97
CA ASP A 252 30.89 0.75 10.13
C ASP A 252 29.50 1.37 9.90
N ALA A 253 28.71 1.52 10.97
CA ALA A 253 27.71 2.58 11.04
C ALA A 253 28.51 3.88 11.09
N GLY A 254 28.21 4.84 10.21
CA GLY A 254 28.97 6.08 10.10
C GLY A 254 29.29 6.70 11.47
N ASP A 255 30.44 7.39 11.59
CA ASP A 255 30.81 8.11 12.81
C ASP A 255 29.60 8.94 13.26
N GLY A 256 28.88 8.47 14.29
CA GLY A 256 27.60 9.04 14.70
C GLY A 256 27.75 10.54 14.85
N THR A 257 26.83 11.28 14.24
CA THR A 257 26.84 12.73 14.36
C THR A 257 26.77 13.08 15.86
N ASP A 258 27.87 13.63 16.41
CA ASP A 258 27.94 14.10 17.78
C ASP A 258 26.69 14.95 18.07
N GLY A 259 25.87 14.49 19.02
CA GLY A 259 24.47 14.87 19.24
C GLY A 259 24.15 16.31 19.67
N ASP A 260 24.87 17.30 19.13
CA ASP A 260 24.60 18.73 19.34
C ASP A 260 23.82 19.37 18.15
N ASP A 261 23.75 18.73 16.96
CA ASP A 261 23.07 19.27 15.74
C ASP A 261 21.76 18.53 15.36
N VAL A 262 21.41 17.44 16.04
CA VAL A 262 20.26 16.55 15.70
C VAL A 262 18.89 17.16 16.09
N ASP A 263 18.90 18.29 16.81
CA ASP A 263 17.70 19.06 17.16
C ASP A 263 17.31 20.10 16.08
N GLU A 264 18.21 20.43 15.14
CA GLU A 264 17.91 21.41 14.10
C GLU A 264 17.23 20.75 12.89
N VAL A 265 16.11 21.31 12.46
CA VAL A 265 15.40 20.85 11.26
C VAL A 265 16.29 21.05 10.04
N PRO A 266 16.63 19.99 9.28
CA PRO A 266 17.58 20.09 8.19
C PRO A 266 16.97 20.87 7.02
N LEU A 267 17.82 21.58 6.27
CA LEU A 267 17.38 22.43 5.15
C LEU A 267 16.46 21.69 4.14
N PRO A 268 16.71 20.43 3.72
CA PRO A 268 15.78 19.69 2.86
C PRO A 268 14.36 19.55 3.43
N GLU A 269 14.22 19.43 4.74
CA GLU A 269 12.90 19.36 5.39
C GLU A 269 12.18 20.70 5.31
N ILE A 270 12.88 21.82 5.48
CA ILE A 270 12.27 23.16 5.34
C ILE A 270 11.71 23.34 3.91
N TRP A 271 12.43 22.86 2.89
CA TRP A 271 11.95 22.86 1.50
C TRP A 271 10.74 21.94 1.30
N LEU A 272 10.74 20.76 1.94
CA LEU A 272 9.63 19.82 1.91
C LEU A 272 8.38 20.43 2.56
N THR A 273 8.50 20.97 3.78
CA THR A 273 7.41 21.65 4.50
C THR A 273 6.84 22.82 3.70
N ALA A 274 7.68 23.61 3.03
CA ALA A 274 7.21 24.67 2.13
C ALA A 274 6.40 24.10 0.95
N TRP A 275 6.81 22.96 0.38
CA TRP A 275 6.08 22.30 -0.69
C TRP A 275 4.73 21.77 -0.22
N GLU A 276 4.70 21.13 0.96
CA GLU A 276 3.49 20.60 1.59
C GLU A 276 2.49 21.72 1.90
N LYS A 277 2.95 22.83 2.50
CA LYS A 277 2.12 24.03 2.75
C LYS A 277 1.55 24.62 1.47
N SER A 278 2.35 24.78 0.43
CA SER A 278 1.85 25.26 -0.87
C SER A 278 0.84 24.30 -1.52
N TYR A 279 0.95 22.99 -1.29
CA TYR A 279 -0.03 22.01 -1.75
C TYR A 279 -1.33 22.12 -0.96
N ARG A 280 -1.25 22.18 0.38
CA ARG A 280 -2.38 22.38 1.29
C ARG A 280 -3.17 23.64 0.93
N GLU A 281 -2.51 24.78 0.73
CA GLU A 281 -3.17 26.02 0.34
C GLU A 281 -3.98 25.88 -0.95
N ARG A 282 -3.43 25.21 -1.97
CA ARG A 282 -4.16 24.94 -3.22
C ARG A 282 -5.32 23.97 -3.04
N LEU A 283 -5.18 22.99 -2.15
CA LEU A 283 -6.23 22.03 -1.83
C LEU A 283 -7.42 22.73 -1.12
N LEU A 284 -7.12 23.66 -0.22
CA LEU A 284 -8.09 24.42 0.55
C LEU A 284 -8.66 25.62 -0.22
N ASP A 285 -8.06 26.03 -1.33
CA ASP A 285 -8.50 27.18 -2.13
C ASP A 285 -9.97 27.04 -2.57
N GLY A 286 -10.85 27.76 -1.88
CA GLY A 286 -12.30 27.82 -2.05
C GLY A 286 -13.11 26.69 -1.40
N ILE A 287 -12.54 25.89 -0.49
CA ILE A 287 -13.31 24.97 0.36
C ILE A 287 -14.23 25.76 1.31
N ASP A 288 -13.72 26.88 1.85
CA ASP A 288 -14.44 27.75 2.79
C ASP A 288 -15.79 28.28 2.24
N ASP A 289 -15.89 28.55 0.93
CA ASP A 289 -17.09 29.15 0.32
C ASP A 289 -18.11 28.12 -0.21
N ALA A 290 -17.68 26.90 -0.55
CA ALA A 290 -18.50 25.94 -1.30
C ALA A 290 -19.47 25.13 -0.43
N VAL A 291 -19.10 24.83 0.82
CA VAL A 291 -19.88 23.98 1.73
C VAL A 291 -21.04 24.74 2.40
N THR A 292 -21.00 26.07 2.40
CA THR A 292 -21.98 26.92 3.11
C THR A 292 -23.19 27.33 2.27
N ASP A 293 -23.25 27.02 0.97
CA ASP A 293 -24.38 27.41 0.11
C ASP A 293 -25.42 26.29 -0.03
N PRO A 294 -26.48 26.25 0.79
CA PRO A 294 -27.57 25.27 0.61
C PRO A 294 -28.31 25.39 -0.74
N ALA A 295 -27.98 26.37 -1.60
CA ALA A 295 -28.46 26.43 -2.97
C ALA A 295 -27.74 25.48 -3.95
N THR A 296 -26.58 24.90 -3.58
CA THR A 296 -25.85 23.89 -4.37
C THR A 296 -26.18 22.45 -3.98
N ALA A 297 -26.80 22.22 -2.80
CA ALA A 297 -27.43 20.94 -2.50
C ALA A 297 -28.49 20.65 -3.58
N GLY A 298 -28.30 19.54 -4.32
CA GLY A 298 -29.05 19.23 -5.53
C GLY A 298 -30.58 19.37 -5.38
N ASP A 299 -31.26 19.59 -6.51
CA ASP A 299 -32.74 19.62 -6.59
C ASP A 299 -33.27 18.34 -5.93
N GLY A 300 -33.79 18.43 -4.69
CA GLY A 300 -33.99 17.35 -3.71
C GLY A 300 -34.88 16.18 -4.14
N GLY A 301 -34.47 15.49 -5.21
CA GLY A 301 -35.05 14.30 -5.78
C GLY A 301 -34.08 13.15 -5.62
N ARG A 302 -34.64 11.96 -5.40
CA ARG A 302 -33.90 10.72 -5.23
C ARG A 302 -32.90 10.51 -6.39
N PRO A 303 -31.62 10.22 -6.09
CA PRO A 303 -30.62 9.96 -7.13
C PRO A 303 -30.99 8.74 -8.00
N ALA A 304 -30.53 8.75 -9.26
CA ALA A 304 -30.75 7.64 -10.18
C ALA A 304 -30.01 6.38 -9.73
N ALA A 305 -28.76 6.54 -9.28
CA ALA A 305 -28.00 5.51 -8.58
C ALA A 305 -27.02 6.14 -7.58
N GLN A 306 -26.73 5.41 -6.52
CA GLN A 306 -25.64 5.69 -5.57
C GLN A 306 -24.50 4.71 -5.85
N LEU A 307 -23.27 5.21 -5.93
CA LEU A 307 -22.08 4.40 -6.21
C LEU A 307 -21.04 4.61 -5.11
N VAL A 308 -20.73 3.55 -4.37
CA VAL A 308 -19.67 3.55 -3.37
C VAL A 308 -18.41 3.00 -4.01
N PHE A 309 -17.37 3.83 -4.08
CA PHE A 309 -16.06 3.44 -4.56
C PHE A 309 -15.09 3.25 -3.40
N CYS A 310 -14.04 2.46 -3.62
CA CYS A 310 -12.87 2.49 -2.76
C CYS A 310 -12.34 3.94 -2.62
N ILE A 311 -11.82 4.31 -1.45
CA ILE A 311 -11.15 5.60 -1.20
C ILE A 311 -9.89 5.82 -2.06
N ASP A 312 -9.44 4.81 -2.81
CA ASP A 312 -8.31 4.83 -3.74
C ASP A 312 -8.30 6.09 -4.63
N THR A 313 -7.15 6.77 -4.72
CA THR A 313 -7.02 8.03 -5.47
C THR A 313 -7.32 7.88 -6.96
N ARG A 314 -7.16 6.68 -7.53
CA ARG A 314 -7.50 6.38 -8.93
C ARG A 314 -9.00 6.35 -9.17
N SER A 315 -9.80 6.13 -8.14
CA SER A 315 -11.26 6.17 -8.23
C SER A 315 -11.82 7.60 -8.21
N GLU A 316 -11.03 8.60 -7.84
CA GLU A 316 -11.45 10.02 -7.84
C GLU A 316 -11.87 10.49 -9.24
N VAL A 317 -11.06 10.17 -10.25
CA VAL A 317 -11.32 10.59 -11.64
C VAL A 317 -12.63 10.00 -12.16
N ILE A 318 -12.84 8.68 -12.03
CA ILE A 318 -14.04 8.03 -12.55
C ILE A 318 -15.31 8.52 -11.85
N ARG A 319 -15.23 8.88 -10.56
CA ARG A 319 -16.34 9.48 -9.79
C ARG A 319 -16.80 10.81 -10.40
N ARG A 320 -15.88 11.73 -10.67
CA ARG A 320 -16.22 13.00 -11.36
C ARG A 320 -16.87 12.76 -12.72
N HIS A 321 -16.33 11.81 -13.48
CA HIS A 321 -16.85 11.51 -14.82
C HIS A 321 -18.24 10.87 -14.80
N ILE A 322 -18.58 10.03 -13.81
CA ILE A 322 -19.94 9.47 -13.69
C ILE A 322 -20.95 10.50 -13.18
N GLU A 323 -20.58 11.32 -12.19
CA GLU A 323 -21.42 12.41 -11.66
C GLU A 323 -21.80 13.42 -12.76
N ALA A 324 -20.90 13.67 -13.70
CA ALA A 324 -21.17 14.54 -14.86
C ALA A 324 -22.17 13.97 -15.88
N ARG A 325 -22.56 12.68 -15.79
CA ARG A 325 -23.49 12.04 -16.76
C ARG A 325 -24.95 12.15 -16.37
N GLY A 326 -25.26 12.22 -15.07
CA GLY A 326 -26.63 12.15 -14.58
C GLY A 326 -26.72 12.45 -13.08
N PRO A 327 -27.92 12.31 -12.48
CA PRO A 327 -28.11 12.51 -11.06
C PRO A 327 -27.59 11.30 -10.27
N TYR A 328 -26.29 11.06 -10.35
CA TYR A 328 -25.57 10.03 -9.62
C TYR A 328 -24.90 10.64 -8.40
N GLU A 329 -24.95 9.90 -7.30
CA GLU A 329 -24.26 10.27 -6.07
C GLU A 329 -23.11 9.27 -5.84
N THR A 330 -21.91 9.77 -5.53
CA THR A 330 -20.76 8.90 -5.27
C THR A 330 -20.24 9.05 -3.85
N HIS A 331 -19.96 7.90 -3.23
CA HIS A 331 -19.37 7.83 -1.91
C HIS A 331 -18.00 7.18 -1.98
N GLY A 332 -17.14 7.52 -1.04
CA GLY A 332 -15.86 6.85 -0.83
C GLY A 332 -15.85 6.08 0.48
N TYR A 333 -15.42 4.83 0.43
CA TYR A 333 -15.33 3.95 1.58
C TYR A 333 -14.13 2.99 1.43
N ALA A 334 -13.57 2.46 2.54
CA ALA A 334 -12.45 1.52 2.43
C ALA A 334 -12.85 0.26 1.64
N GLY A 335 -12.00 -0.20 0.73
CA GLY A 335 -12.37 -1.23 -0.27
C GLY A 335 -12.79 -2.60 0.27
N PHE A 336 -12.49 -2.92 1.53
CA PHE A 336 -12.98 -4.14 2.20
C PHE A 336 -14.43 -4.02 2.72
N PHE A 337 -15.00 -2.82 2.64
CA PHE A 337 -16.37 -2.49 3.02
C PHE A 337 -16.76 -2.84 4.46
N GLY A 338 -15.81 -2.79 5.41
CA GLY A 338 -16.09 -3.03 6.82
C GLY A 338 -16.28 -4.52 7.17
N VAL A 339 -16.06 -5.42 6.22
CA VAL A 339 -16.23 -6.87 6.40
C VAL A 339 -14.86 -7.54 6.51
N PRO A 340 -14.36 -7.83 7.73
CA PRO A 340 -13.07 -8.48 7.92
C PRO A 340 -13.16 -9.97 7.57
N MET A 341 -12.75 -10.32 6.35
CA MET A 341 -12.89 -11.69 5.85
C MET A 341 -11.63 -12.23 5.18
N ARG A 342 -11.51 -13.56 5.27
CA ARG A 342 -10.63 -14.40 4.46
C ARG A 342 -11.47 -15.05 3.35
N HIS A 343 -11.08 -14.83 2.10
CA HIS A 343 -11.82 -15.27 0.92
C HIS A 343 -11.19 -16.50 0.25
N ARG A 344 -12.04 -17.44 -0.18
CA ARG A 344 -11.68 -18.52 -1.11
C ARG A 344 -12.60 -18.48 -2.32
N GLY A 345 -12.08 -18.03 -3.45
CA GLY A 345 -12.77 -18.10 -4.72
C GLY A 345 -13.09 -19.54 -5.16
N TYR A 346 -14.07 -19.71 -6.04
CA TYR A 346 -14.49 -21.03 -6.53
C TYR A 346 -13.33 -21.72 -7.28
N GLU A 347 -12.98 -22.96 -6.87
CA GLU A 347 -11.79 -23.72 -7.30
C GLU A 347 -10.43 -23.06 -7.01
N ALA A 348 -10.36 -22.07 -6.11
CA ALA A 348 -9.09 -21.56 -5.62
C ALA A 348 -8.39 -22.61 -4.74
N ALA A 349 -7.06 -22.67 -4.83
CA ALA A 349 -6.26 -23.63 -4.08
C ALA A 349 -5.86 -23.14 -2.69
N ALA A 350 -5.91 -21.82 -2.46
CA ALA A 350 -5.51 -21.14 -1.23
C ALA A 350 -6.54 -20.07 -0.87
N ASP A 351 -6.53 -19.68 0.39
CA ASP A 351 -7.32 -18.58 0.95
C ASP A 351 -6.49 -17.30 0.87
N THR A 352 -7.16 -16.16 0.74
CA THR A 352 -6.53 -14.84 0.72
C THR A 352 -7.25 -13.92 1.69
N ASP A 353 -6.48 -13.16 2.47
CA ASP A 353 -7.05 -12.11 3.32
C ASP A 353 -7.60 -10.97 2.47
N ALA A 354 -8.79 -10.50 2.83
CA ALA A 354 -9.51 -9.47 2.11
C ALA A 354 -9.90 -8.33 3.07
N CYS A 355 -8.98 -7.98 3.96
CA CYS A 355 -9.07 -6.90 4.93
C CYS A 355 -7.71 -6.20 5.10
N PRO A 356 -7.66 -5.00 5.71
CA PRO A 356 -6.40 -4.30 5.95
C PRO A 356 -5.52 -5.07 6.96
N PRO A 357 -4.18 -4.92 6.91
CA PRO A 357 -3.26 -5.63 7.81
C PRO A 357 -3.46 -5.32 9.31
N ILE A 358 -3.99 -4.13 9.62
CA ILE A 358 -4.31 -3.72 11.00
C ILE A 358 -5.59 -4.39 11.53
N VAL A 359 -6.32 -5.13 10.70
CA VAL A 359 -7.57 -5.82 11.04
C VAL A 359 -7.42 -7.31 10.79
N GLU A 360 -7.55 -8.11 11.84
CA GLU A 360 -7.56 -9.57 11.71
C GLU A 360 -8.85 -10.04 11.01
N PRO A 361 -8.78 -11.03 10.10
CA PRO A 361 -9.96 -11.59 9.47
C PRO A 361 -10.82 -12.33 10.51
N GLU A 362 -12.12 -12.06 10.55
CA GLU A 362 -13.05 -12.69 11.49
C GLU A 362 -13.89 -13.80 10.83
N HIS A 363 -14.07 -13.71 9.52
CA HIS A 363 -14.97 -14.61 8.76
C HIS A 363 -14.26 -15.30 7.62
N ARG A 364 -14.60 -16.56 7.37
CA ARG A 364 -14.17 -17.28 6.17
C ARG A 364 -15.30 -17.37 5.16
N ILE A 365 -15.11 -16.73 4.01
CA ILE A 365 -16.09 -16.69 2.92
C ILE A 365 -15.59 -17.52 1.74
N VAL A 366 -16.38 -18.54 1.39
CA VAL A 366 -16.07 -19.44 0.28
C VAL A 366 -17.12 -19.26 -0.81
N ASP A 367 -16.68 -19.02 -2.03
CA ASP A 367 -17.57 -18.97 -3.19
C ASP A 367 -18.09 -20.38 -3.49
N ARG A 368 -19.41 -20.56 -3.45
CA ARG A 368 -20.11 -21.81 -3.75
C ARG A 368 -20.85 -21.69 -5.08
N PRO A 369 -20.94 -22.77 -5.87
CA PRO A 369 -21.58 -22.70 -7.18
C PRO A 369 -23.05 -22.27 -7.05
N ALA A 370 -23.43 -21.21 -7.77
CA ALA A 370 -24.77 -20.63 -7.71
C ALA A 370 -25.81 -21.55 -8.39
N ASP A 371 -25.41 -22.22 -9.47
CA ASP A 371 -26.20 -23.24 -10.13
C ASP A 371 -25.35 -24.45 -10.59
N ALA A 372 -25.93 -25.64 -10.53
CA ALA A 372 -25.23 -26.89 -10.82
C ALA A 372 -24.90 -27.08 -12.32
N GLU A 373 -25.55 -26.35 -13.23
CA GLU A 373 -25.41 -26.52 -14.68
C GLU A 373 -24.23 -25.68 -15.22
N SER A 374 -24.10 -24.42 -14.79
CA SER A 374 -22.98 -23.53 -15.10
C SER A 374 -21.68 -24.01 -14.46
N ALA A 375 -21.74 -24.48 -13.20
CA ALA A 375 -20.60 -25.14 -12.54
C ALA A 375 -20.13 -26.38 -13.33
N ALA A 376 -21.06 -27.27 -13.73
CA ALA A 376 -20.70 -28.46 -14.52
C ALA A 376 -20.22 -28.15 -15.95
N ALA A 377 -20.64 -27.04 -16.55
CA ALA A 377 -20.10 -26.58 -17.83
C ALA A 377 -18.67 -26.07 -17.68
N ARG A 378 -18.39 -25.32 -16.61
CA ARG A 378 -17.07 -24.78 -16.29
C ARG A 378 -16.07 -25.86 -15.87
N ASP A 379 -16.45 -26.76 -14.96
CA ASP A 379 -15.63 -27.90 -14.49
C ASP A 379 -15.10 -28.76 -15.65
N ARG A 380 -15.91 -28.92 -16.71
CA ARG A 380 -15.50 -29.65 -17.93
C ARG A 380 -14.40 -28.93 -18.69
N TRP A 381 -14.49 -27.61 -18.81
CA TRP A 381 -13.49 -26.77 -19.47
C TRP A 381 -12.21 -26.64 -18.64
N THR A 382 -12.34 -26.34 -17.34
CA THR A 382 -11.20 -26.24 -16.42
C THR A 382 -10.49 -27.58 -16.26
N GLY A 383 -11.23 -28.69 -16.21
CA GLY A 383 -10.67 -30.05 -16.20
C GLY A 383 -9.85 -30.36 -17.46
N LEU A 384 -10.33 -29.97 -18.65
CA LEU A 384 -9.59 -30.12 -19.91
C LEU A 384 -8.33 -29.24 -19.95
N ALA A 385 -8.44 -27.98 -19.54
CA ALA A 385 -7.31 -27.05 -19.49
C ALA A 385 -6.24 -27.48 -18.49
N THR A 386 -6.66 -27.93 -17.30
CA THR A 386 -5.77 -28.44 -16.25
C THR A 386 -5.09 -29.73 -16.68
N ALA A 387 -5.80 -30.64 -17.34
CA ALA A 387 -5.20 -31.85 -17.92
C ALA A 387 -4.15 -31.51 -18.99
N ALA A 388 -4.42 -30.54 -19.87
CA ALA A 388 -3.48 -30.07 -20.88
C ALA A 388 -2.24 -29.42 -20.24
N ARG A 389 -2.42 -28.52 -19.26
CA ARG A 389 -1.31 -27.90 -18.48
C ARG A 389 -0.49 -28.95 -17.75
N LYS A 390 -1.12 -29.95 -17.13
CA LYS A 390 -0.43 -31.05 -16.43
C LYS A 390 0.40 -31.89 -17.40
N HIS A 391 -0.13 -32.21 -18.58
CA HIS A 391 0.63 -32.88 -19.63
C HIS A 391 1.81 -32.05 -20.12
N PHE A 392 1.60 -30.75 -20.35
CA PHE A 392 2.65 -29.82 -20.73
C PHE A 392 3.75 -29.70 -19.67
N LYS A 393 3.39 -29.55 -18.39
CA LYS A 393 4.31 -29.49 -17.24
C LYS A 393 5.13 -30.77 -17.13
N THR A 394 4.49 -31.93 -17.33
CA THR A 394 5.14 -33.25 -17.31
C THR A 394 6.17 -33.41 -18.44
N LEU A 395 5.84 -32.93 -19.65
CA LEU A 395 6.74 -32.90 -20.81
C LEU A 395 7.96 -32.00 -20.57
N LYS A 396 7.77 -30.82 -19.96
CA LYS A 396 8.86 -29.90 -19.60
C LYS A 396 9.79 -30.48 -18.52
N SER A 397 9.26 -31.26 -17.59
CA SER A 397 10.04 -31.87 -16.49
C SER A 397 10.82 -33.13 -16.87
N ASN A 398 10.59 -33.71 -18.05
CA ASN A 398 11.28 -34.91 -18.49
C ASN A 398 12.52 -34.52 -19.32
N LEU A 399 13.72 -34.73 -18.74
CA LEU A 399 15.04 -34.41 -19.33
C LEU A 399 15.22 -34.88 -20.79
N VAL A 400 14.61 -36.01 -21.18
CA VAL A 400 14.74 -36.56 -22.54
C VAL A 400 13.68 -35.99 -23.49
N ALA A 401 12.46 -35.76 -23.00
CA ALA A 401 11.36 -35.25 -23.82
C ALA A 401 11.41 -33.72 -24.01
N ALA A 402 12.04 -32.98 -23.08
CA ALA A 402 12.10 -31.53 -23.11
C ALA A 402 12.79 -30.99 -24.38
N PHE A 403 13.91 -31.60 -24.82
CA PHE A 403 14.62 -31.15 -26.01
C PHE A 403 13.79 -31.33 -27.29
N THR A 404 13.18 -32.51 -27.49
CA THR A 404 12.33 -32.77 -28.66
C THR A 404 11.06 -31.92 -28.65
N PHE A 405 10.50 -31.68 -27.47
CA PHE A 405 9.34 -30.81 -27.29
C PHE A 405 9.65 -29.36 -27.67
N VAL A 406 10.77 -28.81 -27.19
CA VAL A 406 11.22 -27.45 -27.51
C VAL A 406 11.48 -27.29 -29.01
N GLU A 407 12.15 -28.25 -29.65
CA GLU A 407 12.41 -28.20 -31.10
C GLU A 407 11.12 -28.27 -31.94
N GLY A 408 10.15 -29.09 -31.54
CA GLY A 408 8.88 -29.28 -32.27
C GLY A 408 7.85 -28.17 -32.04
N ALA A 409 7.76 -27.65 -30.81
CA ALA A 409 6.80 -26.60 -30.45
C ALA A 409 7.35 -25.18 -30.64
N GLY A 410 8.67 -25.02 -30.77
CA GLY A 410 9.34 -23.71 -30.78
C GLY A 410 8.85 -22.76 -31.87
N SER A 411 8.59 -23.23 -33.10
CA SER A 411 8.08 -22.35 -34.17
C SER A 411 6.63 -21.88 -33.94
N ALA A 412 5.80 -22.74 -33.34
CA ALA A 412 4.44 -22.38 -32.96
C ALA A 412 4.44 -21.38 -31.80
N TYR A 413 5.25 -21.64 -30.76
CA TYR A 413 5.48 -20.68 -29.67
C TYR A 413 6.02 -19.35 -30.19
N GLY A 414 7.06 -19.36 -31.03
CA GLY A 414 7.64 -18.15 -31.60
C GLY A 414 6.65 -17.34 -32.42
N SER A 415 5.75 -18.01 -33.15
CA SER A 415 4.69 -17.35 -33.93
C SER A 415 3.59 -16.78 -33.02
N ALA A 416 3.19 -17.50 -31.97
CA ALA A 416 2.25 -17.01 -30.97
C ALA A 416 2.81 -15.81 -30.19
N MET A 417 4.08 -15.87 -29.79
CA MET A 417 4.78 -14.75 -29.16
C MET A 417 4.88 -13.55 -30.10
N ALA A 418 5.23 -13.75 -31.38
CA ALA A 418 5.27 -12.66 -32.35
C ALA A 418 3.90 -12.00 -32.54
N ALA A 419 2.82 -12.79 -32.58
CA ALA A 419 1.46 -12.26 -32.64
C ALA A 419 1.11 -11.46 -31.37
N ARG A 420 1.43 -11.99 -30.18
CA ARG A 420 1.21 -11.33 -28.89
C ARG A 420 2.01 -10.03 -28.76
N THR A 421 3.24 -9.99 -29.26
CA THR A 421 4.08 -8.77 -29.28
C THR A 421 3.60 -7.73 -30.30
N LEU A 422 3.16 -8.15 -31.49
CA LEU A 422 2.81 -7.21 -32.57
C LEU A 422 1.36 -6.71 -32.50
N SER A 423 0.47 -7.42 -31.80
CA SER A 423 -0.95 -7.09 -31.70
C SER A 423 -1.53 -7.55 -30.36
N PRO A 424 -1.05 -7.02 -29.22
CA PRO A 424 -1.45 -7.45 -27.89
C PRO A 424 -2.96 -7.29 -27.66
N SER A 425 -3.55 -6.15 -28.04
CA SER A 425 -4.98 -5.89 -27.91
C SER A 425 -5.84 -6.90 -28.69
N THR A 426 -5.47 -7.22 -29.94
CA THR A 426 -6.21 -8.20 -30.74
C THR A 426 -6.17 -9.62 -30.14
N ILE A 427 -5.04 -10.00 -29.53
CA ILE A 427 -4.93 -11.27 -28.83
C ILE A 427 -5.77 -11.25 -27.56
N ALA A 428 -5.75 -10.15 -26.80
CA ALA A 428 -6.57 -9.98 -25.61
C ALA A 428 -8.06 -10.07 -25.94
N THR A 429 -8.54 -9.37 -26.98
CA THR A 429 -9.94 -9.46 -27.44
C THR A 429 -10.32 -10.88 -27.91
N LEU A 430 -9.37 -11.63 -28.50
CA LEU A 430 -9.64 -13.02 -28.89
C LEU A 430 -9.67 -13.94 -27.66
N GLU A 431 -8.79 -13.73 -26.70
CA GLU A 431 -8.77 -14.45 -25.43
C GLU A 431 -10.03 -14.17 -24.62
N SER A 432 -10.47 -12.90 -24.53
CA SER A 432 -11.72 -12.51 -23.88
C SER A 432 -12.94 -13.08 -24.62
N ALA A 433 -13.01 -12.99 -25.95
CA ALA A 433 -14.11 -13.60 -26.71
C ALA A 433 -14.16 -15.15 -26.64
N ILE A 434 -13.08 -15.79 -26.22
CA ILE A 434 -13.04 -17.22 -25.88
C ILE A 434 -13.45 -17.41 -24.41
N ALA A 435 -13.01 -16.53 -23.52
CA ALA A 435 -13.38 -16.49 -22.11
C ALA A 435 -14.88 -16.23 -21.93
N ASP A 436 -15.52 -15.32 -22.67
CA ASP A 436 -16.97 -15.05 -22.66
C ASP A 436 -17.82 -16.26 -23.07
N ARG A 437 -17.21 -17.28 -23.69
CA ARG A 437 -17.86 -18.58 -23.97
C ARG A 437 -17.77 -19.57 -22.82
N VAL A 438 -17.07 -19.20 -21.74
CA VAL A 438 -16.91 -19.94 -20.49
C VAL A 438 -17.45 -19.03 -19.38
N PRO A 439 -18.57 -19.38 -18.71
CA PRO A 439 -19.15 -18.54 -17.65
C PRO A 439 -18.06 -18.12 -16.66
N SER A 440 -17.96 -16.82 -16.32
CA SER A 440 -16.87 -16.30 -15.47
C SER A 440 -16.87 -16.98 -14.08
N ARG A 441 -15.78 -16.89 -13.31
CA ARG A 441 -15.76 -17.49 -11.94
C ARG A 441 -16.87 -16.90 -11.05
N HIS A 442 -17.15 -15.62 -11.24
CA HIS A 442 -18.11 -14.86 -10.45
C HIS A 442 -19.57 -15.10 -10.89
N GLU A 443 -19.81 -15.33 -12.19
CA GLU A 443 -21.12 -15.75 -12.71
C GLU A 443 -21.49 -17.18 -12.27
N ALA A 444 -20.50 -18.04 -12.02
CA ALA A 444 -20.74 -19.44 -11.69
C ALA A 444 -20.91 -19.71 -10.18
N ALA A 445 -20.55 -18.77 -9.32
CA ALA A 445 -20.48 -19.00 -7.88
C ALA A 445 -20.85 -17.76 -7.06
N ALA A 446 -21.66 -17.92 -6.01
CA ALA A 446 -22.06 -16.88 -5.07
C ALA A 446 -21.30 -17.01 -3.73
N PRO A 447 -21.05 -15.91 -3.01
CA PRO A 447 -20.40 -15.97 -1.71
C PRO A 447 -21.30 -16.67 -0.68
N ALA A 448 -20.76 -17.64 0.06
CA ALA A 448 -21.46 -18.27 1.18
C ALA A 448 -21.39 -17.36 2.42
N VAL A 449 -22.38 -16.48 2.56
CA VAL A 449 -22.45 -15.49 3.66
C VAL A 449 -23.16 -16.02 4.91
N ASP A 450 -23.92 -17.10 4.81
CA ASP A 450 -24.62 -17.71 5.95
C ASP A 450 -23.71 -18.57 6.81
N TYR A 451 -23.83 -18.42 8.13
CA TYR A 451 -23.14 -19.25 9.11
C TYR A 451 -23.44 -20.75 8.91
N ASP A 452 -22.39 -21.56 8.72
CA ASP A 452 -22.50 -23.02 8.58
C ASP A 452 -22.05 -23.73 9.86
N ALA A 453 -23.01 -24.08 10.73
CA ALA A 453 -22.75 -24.71 12.03
C ALA A 453 -22.23 -26.17 11.95
N TYR A 454 -22.15 -26.76 10.75
CA TYR A 454 -21.72 -28.15 10.53
C TYR A 454 -20.32 -28.27 9.93
N ASP A 455 -19.52 -27.20 9.96
CA ASP A 455 -18.14 -27.28 9.50
C ASP A 455 -17.36 -28.31 10.33
N ASP A 456 -16.71 -29.24 9.63
CA ASP A 456 -16.14 -30.46 10.21
C ASP A 456 -14.81 -30.10 10.87
N HIS A 457 -14.80 -29.91 12.19
CA HIS A 457 -13.59 -29.63 13.00
C HIS A 457 -12.51 -30.75 12.99
N ASP A 458 -12.54 -31.67 12.02
CA ASP A 458 -11.63 -32.82 11.89
C ASP A 458 -10.38 -32.52 11.02
N HIS A 459 -10.18 -31.28 10.58
CA HIS A 459 -8.96 -30.80 9.92
C HIS A 459 -8.29 -29.69 10.73
N ALA A 460 -6.96 -29.77 10.87
CA ALA A 460 -6.16 -28.97 11.79
C ALA A 460 -5.98 -27.48 11.41
N ASP A 461 -6.92 -26.89 10.65
CA ASP A 461 -6.69 -25.65 9.87
C ASP A 461 -7.92 -24.71 9.83
N HIS A 462 -8.80 -24.75 10.84
CA HIS A 462 -10.07 -23.98 10.85
C HIS A 462 -10.30 -23.24 12.18
N ASP A 463 -9.62 -22.11 12.36
CA ASP A 463 -9.86 -21.19 13.50
C ASP A 463 -10.95 -20.13 13.22
N LEU A 464 -11.30 -19.86 11.95
CA LEU A 464 -12.33 -18.88 11.57
C LEU A 464 -13.69 -19.54 11.23
N PRO A 465 -14.83 -18.98 11.69
CA PRO A 465 -16.15 -19.46 11.30
C PRO A 465 -16.42 -19.27 9.79
N GLN A 466 -17.08 -20.25 9.18
CA GLN A 466 -17.55 -20.12 7.79
C GLN A 466 -18.87 -19.34 7.74
N GLY A 467 -18.88 -18.21 7.02
CA GLY A 467 -20.02 -17.30 6.93
C GLY A 467 -20.22 -16.47 8.20
N MET A 468 -21.34 -15.74 8.26
CA MET A 468 -21.66 -14.81 9.34
C MET A 468 -23.02 -15.12 9.96
N SER A 469 -23.15 -14.83 11.25
CA SER A 469 -24.43 -14.83 11.94
C SER A 469 -25.32 -13.67 11.48
N HIS A 470 -26.61 -13.74 11.81
CA HIS A 470 -27.57 -12.69 11.51
C HIS A 470 -27.19 -11.35 12.13
N GLU A 471 -26.70 -11.34 13.37
CA GLU A 471 -26.37 -10.12 14.11
C GLU A 471 -25.15 -9.41 13.51
N GLU A 472 -24.09 -10.16 13.20
CA GLU A 472 -22.89 -9.64 12.52
C GLU A 472 -23.23 -9.03 11.15
N LYS A 473 -24.07 -9.70 10.36
CA LYS A 473 -24.54 -9.15 9.07
C LYS A 473 -25.29 -7.83 9.23
N VAL A 474 -26.16 -7.71 10.24
CA VAL A 474 -26.87 -6.45 10.52
C VAL A 474 -25.89 -5.36 10.93
N GLU A 475 -24.90 -5.68 11.76
CA GLU A 475 -23.86 -4.73 12.19
C GLU A 475 -23.01 -4.24 11.02
N TYR A 476 -22.51 -5.11 10.15
CA TYR A 476 -21.72 -4.68 8.99
C TYR A 476 -22.52 -3.77 8.03
N ALA A 477 -23.78 -4.10 7.76
CA ALA A 477 -24.64 -3.26 6.92
C ALA A 477 -24.93 -1.90 7.58
N GLN A 478 -25.25 -1.92 8.88
CA GLN A 478 -25.51 -0.69 9.65
C GLN A 478 -24.27 0.21 9.69
N ASN A 479 -23.10 -0.34 10.05
CA ASN A 479 -21.85 0.40 10.14
C ASN A 479 -21.49 1.03 8.79
N ALA A 480 -21.67 0.31 7.68
CA ALA A 480 -21.41 0.86 6.35
C ALA A 480 -22.28 2.10 6.06
N PHE A 481 -23.56 2.08 6.43
CA PHE A 481 -24.47 3.22 6.22
C PHE A 481 -24.19 4.39 7.17
N GLU A 482 -23.87 4.10 8.44
CA GLU A 482 -23.54 5.10 9.45
C GLU A 482 -22.24 5.83 9.11
N LEU A 483 -21.17 5.10 8.79
CA LEU A 483 -19.86 5.67 8.46
C LEU A 483 -19.90 6.53 7.18
N MET A 484 -20.78 6.22 6.22
CA MET A 484 -20.98 7.04 5.02
C MET A 484 -22.01 8.17 5.19
N GLY A 485 -22.72 8.21 6.31
CA GLY A 485 -23.72 9.23 6.63
C GLY A 485 -25.02 9.14 5.82
N TRP A 486 -25.47 7.94 5.46
CA TRP A 486 -26.62 7.76 4.57
C TRP A 486 -27.96 8.07 5.24
N THR A 487 -28.77 8.90 4.58
CA THR A 487 -30.13 9.25 5.01
C THR A 487 -31.20 8.89 3.97
N GLU A 488 -30.81 8.69 2.71
CA GLU A 488 -31.69 8.31 1.61
C GLU A 488 -31.02 7.25 0.72
N PHE A 489 -31.84 6.39 0.09
CA PHE A 489 -31.36 5.32 -0.78
C PHE A 489 -31.87 5.49 -2.22
N ALA A 490 -30.99 5.37 -3.20
CA ALA A 490 -31.32 5.28 -4.62
C ALA A 490 -32.08 3.98 -4.95
N ARG A 491 -32.61 3.88 -6.17
CA ARG A 491 -33.18 2.61 -6.67
C ARG A 491 -32.10 1.56 -6.95
N LEU A 492 -30.93 2.01 -7.39
CA LEU A 492 -29.74 1.21 -7.58
C LEU A 492 -28.63 1.73 -6.67
N VAL A 493 -28.04 0.84 -5.88
CA VAL A 493 -26.88 1.14 -5.04
C VAL A 493 -25.76 0.18 -5.43
N VAL A 494 -24.61 0.69 -5.84
CA VAL A 494 -23.46 -0.12 -6.28
C VAL A 494 -22.33 0.00 -5.26
N PHE A 495 -21.89 -1.12 -4.71
CA PHE A 495 -20.59 -1.21 -4.02
C PHE A 495 -19.53 -1.61 -5.04
N ALA A 496 -18.65 -0.69 -5.40
CA ALA A 496 -17.58 -0.89 -6.37
C ALA A 496 -16.24 -1.06 -5.66
N GLY A 497 -15.87 -2.32 -5.38
CA GLY A 497 -14.49 -2.66 -5.05
C GLY A 497 -13.60 -2.40 -6.27
N HIS A 498 -12.28 -2.33 -6.09
CA HIS A 498 -11.39 -2.14 -7.23
C HIS A 498 -10.36 -3.27 -7.35
N ALA A 499 -9.87 -3.43 -8.56
CA ALA A 499 -8.78 -4.33 -8.93
C ALA A 499 -7.96 -3.65 -10.04
N SER A 500 -6.79 -4.18 -10.32
CA SER A 500 -5.95 -3.78 -11.44
C SER A 500 -5.81 -4.90 -12.46
N GLU A 501 -5.46 -4.54 -13.70
CA GLU A 501 -5.20 -5.52 -14.74
C GLU A 501 -3.81 -5.29 -15.35
N THR A 502 -2.91 -6.22 -15.06
CA THR A 502 -1.56 -6.16 -15.63
C THR A 502 -1.08 -7.54 -16.06
N THR A 503 -0.23 -7.55 -17.10
CA THR A 503 0.43 -8.77 -17.58
C THR A 503 1.91 -8.75 -17.22
N ASN A 504 2.45 -9.87 -16.73
CA ASN A 504 3.88 -10.05 -16.47
C ASN A 504 4.48 -9.02 -15.48
N ASN A 505 3.74 -8.71 -14.42
CA ASN A 505 4.16 -7.78 -13.39
C ASN A 505 4.29 -8.50 -12.04
N PRO A 506 5.51 -8.72 -11.51
CA PRO A 506 5.70 -9.32 -10.19
C PRO A 506 5.03 -8.51 -9.06
N PHE A 507 4.92 -7.19 -9.23
CA PHE A 507 4.21 -6.27 -8.34
C PHE A 507 2.78 -6.00 -8.86
N GLY A 508 2.04 -7.06 -9.21
CA GLY A 508 0.65 -6.94 -9.64
C GLY A 508 -0.27 -6.58 -8.47
N SER A 509 -0.13 -7.30 -7.36
CA SER A 509 -0.85 -7.09 -6.09
C SER A 509 -0.67 -5.68 -5.51
N SER A 510 0.48 -5.03 -5.73
CA SER A 510 0.70 -3.64 -5.30
C SER A 510 -0.16 -2.62 -6.05
N LEU A 511 -0.86 -3.03 -7.11
CA LEU A 511 -1.80 -2.20 -7.87
C LEU A 511 -3.24 -2.53 -7.52
N ASP A 512 -3.51 -3.64 -6.84
CA ASP A 512 -4.82 -4.00 -6.32
C ASP A 512 -5.14 -3.20 -5.05
N CYS A 513 -6.15 -3.61 -4.28
CA CYS A 513 -6.64 -2.84 -3.15
C CYS A 513 -5.77 -3.02 -1.90
N GLY A 514 -5.13 -1.93 -1.45
CA GLY A 514 -4.38 -1.92 -0.19
C GLY A 514 -5.25 -2.23 1.03
N ALA A 515 -6.52 -1.81 1.03
CA ALA A 515 -7.47 -2.15 2.09
C ALA A 515 -7.94 -3.62 2.04
N CYS A 516 -7.60 -4.38 0.99
CA CYS A 516 -7.88 -5.80 0.86
C CYS A 516 -6.57 -6.61 0.80
N ALA A 517 -5.52 -6.15 1.51
CA ALA A 517 -4.20 -6.79 1.57
C ALA A 517 -3.55 -7.07 0.19
N GLY A 518 -3.73 -6.16 -0.77
CA GLY A 518 -3.18 -6.31 -2.13
C GLY A 518 -3.95 -7.30 -3.00
N ASN A 519 -5.22 -7.57 -2.66
CA ASN A 519 -6.14 -8.39 -3.46
C ASN A 519 -7.28 -7.54 -4.08
N PRO A 520 -7.97 -8.06 -5.11
CA PRO A 520 -9.18 -7.44 -5.65
C PRO A 520 -10.27 -7.21 -4.60
N GLY A 521 -10.93 -6.05 -4.63
CA GLY A 521 -12.04 -5.71 -3.72
C GLY A 521 -13.42 -6.20 -4.17
N GLY A 522 -13.54 -6.79 -5.37
CA GLY A 522 -14.80 -7.33 -5.89
C GLY A 522 -15.49 -8.34 -4.95
N PRO A 523 -14.77 -9.31 -4.33
CA PRO A 523 -15.34 -10.22 -3.34
C PRO A 523 -16.03 -9.52 -2.16
N ASN A 524 -15.42 -8.48 -1.56
CA ASN A 524 -16.01 -7.74 -0.43
C ASN A 524 -17.29 -7.02 -0.86
N ALA A 525 -17.28 -6.38 -2.03
CA ALA A 525 -18.47 -5.74 -2.59
C ALA A 525 -19.63 -6.73 -2.76
N ARG A 526 -19.34 -7.96 -3.22
CA ARG A 526 -20.34 -9.02 -3.39
C ARG A 526 -20.93 -9.49 -2.06
N VAL A 527 -20.10 -9.62 -1.02
CA VAL A 527 -20.57 -10.00 0.32
C VAL A 527 -21.49 -8.93 0.89
N LEU A 528 -21.09 -7.65 0.87
CA LEU A 528 -21.93 -6.59 1.41
C LEU A 528 -23.23 -6.42 0.61
N ALA A 529 -23.17 -6.47 -0.73
CA ALA A 529 -24.37 -6.41 -1.56
C ALA A 529 -25.35 -7.56 -1.25
N ALA A 530 -24.83 -8.78 -1.03
CA ALA A 530 -25.64 -9.93 -0.64
C ALA A 530 -26.30 -9.72 0.73
N ILE A 531 -25.56 -9.21 1.73
CA ILE A 531 -26.08 -8.88 3.06
C ILE A 531 -27.18 -7.82 2.97
N CYS A 532 -26.96 -6.74 2.24
CA CYS A 532 -27.91 -5.63 2.11
C CYS A 532 -29.17 -5.99 1.30
N ASN A 533 -29.15 -7.08 0.52
CA ASN A 533 -30.32 -7.60 -0.20
C ASN A 533 -31.10 -8.67 0.59
N ASP A 534 -30.61 -9.12 1.75
CA ASP A 534 -31.32 -10.11 2.57
C ASP A 534 -32.54 -9.48 3.27
N ASP A 535 -33.72 -10.09 3.04
CA ASP A 535 -35.00 -9.60 3.57
C ASP A 535 -35.05 -9.59 5.11
N ASP A 536 -34.44 -10.58 5.78
CA ASP A 536 -34.43 -10.68 7.24
C ASP A 536 -33.49 -9.61 7.85
N ILE A 537 -32.38 -9.32 7.16
CA ILE A 537 -31.46 -8.23 7.52
C ILE A 537 -32.14 -6.87 7.35
N ARG A 538 -32.79 -6.63 6.20
CA ARG A 538 -33.58 -5.42 5.94
C ARG A 538 -34.68 -5.20 6.96
N ALA A 539 -35.37 -6.26 7.38
CA ALA A 539 -36.40 -6.19 8.42
C ALA A 539 -35.80 -5.74 9.76
N THR A 540 -34.62 -6.25 10.13
CA THR A 540 -33.94 -5.88 11.38
C THR A 540 -33.37 -4.46 11.33
N LEU A 541 -32.78 -4.05 10.20
CA LEU A 541 -32.30 -2.67 9.98
C LEU A 541 -33.45 -1.65 10.13
N ARG A 542 -34.64 -1.98 9.61
CA ARG A 542 -35.84 -1.15 9.79
C ARG A 542 -36.23 -1.01 11.27
N GLU A 543 -36.09 -2.06 12.07
CA GLU A 543 -36.31 -1.98 13.53
C GLU A 543 -35.26 -1.10 14.23
N ARG A 544 -34.04 -1.03 13.70
CA ARG A 544 -32.96 -0.15 14.15
C ARG A 544 -33.04 1.28 13.60
N GLY A 545 -34.03 1.58 12.76
CA GLY A 545 -34.30 2.93 12.24
C GLY A 545 -33.78 3.22 10.83
N ILE A 546 -33.18 2.22 10.16
CA ILE A 546 -32.68 2.33 8.79
C ILE A 546 -33.72 1.72 7.84
N ASP A 547 -34.52 2.56 7.20
CA ASP A 547 -35.58 2.11 6.28
C ASP A 547 -35.09 2.11 4.83
N ILE A 548 -34.71 0.93 4.35
CA ILE A 548 -34.35 0.69 2.96
C ILE A 548 -35.64 0.56 2.12
N PRO A 549 -35.86 1.37 1.08
CA PRO A 549 -37.01 1.26 0.19
C PRO A 549 -37.12 -0.13 -0.47
N GLU A 550 -38.35 -0.63 -0.63
CA GLU A 550 -38.59 -1.94 -1.28
C GLU A 550 -38.09 -2.01 -2.73
N ASP A 551 -37.97 -0.86 -3.40
CA ASP A 551 -37.45 -0.75 -4.76
C ASP A 551 -35.95 -0.43 -4.83
N THR A 552 -35.22 -0.49 -3.70
CA THR A 552 -33.76 -0.40 -3.67
C THR A 552 -33.14 -1.78 -3.84
N VAL A 553 -32.23 -1.88 -4.82
CA VAL A 553 -31.44 -3.08 -5.12
C VAL A 553 -29.96 -2.73 -4.94
N PHE A 554 -29.26 -3.51 -4.12
CA PHE A 554 -27.82 -3.41 -3.97
C PHE A 554 -27.12 -4.29 -4.99
N LEU A 555 -26.06 -3.76 -5.58
CA LEU A 555 -25.26 -4.38 -6.62
C LEU A 555 -23.81 -4.38 -6.18
N ALA A 556 -23.08 -5.42 -6.53
CA ALA A 556 -21.63 -5.38 -6.47
C ALA A 556 -21.09 -4.94 -7.83
N GLY A 557 -19.96 -4.24 -7.81
CA GLY A 557 -19.18 -3.93 -8.98
C GLY A 557 -17.68 -4.05 -8.70
N GLU A 558 -16.91 -4.15 -9.77
CA GLU A 558 -15.45 -4.11 -9.72
C GLU A 558 -14.93 -3.04 -10.70
N HIS A 559 -14.28 -2.03 -10.16
CA HIS A 559 -13.59 -0.98 -10.90
C HIS A 559 -12.17 -1.45 -11.25
N ASN A 560 -11.89 -1.67 -12.53
CA ASN A 560 -10.56 -1.92 -13.05
C ASN A 560 -9.80 -0.59 -13.16
N THR A 561 -8.87 -0.34 -12.24
CA THR A 561 -8.12 0.92 -12.15
C THR A 561 -7.17 1.16 -13.32
N THR A 562 -6.80 0.10 -14.06
CA THR A 562 -5.97 0.21 -15.24
C THR A 562 -6.78 0.77 -16.42
N THR A 563 -8.00 0.27 -16.63
CA THR A 563 -8.83 0.53 -17.83
C THR A 563 -10.04 1.45 -17.58
N ASP A 564 -10.31 1.80 -16.33
CA ASP A 564 -11.54 2.46 -15.82
C ASP A 564 -12.84 1.71 -16.13
N GLU A 565 -12.76 0.43 -16.49
CA GLU A 565 -13.96 -0.38 -16.68
C GLU A 565 -14.59 -0.74 -15.33
N ILE A 566 -15.90 -0.54 -15.21
CA ILE A 566 -16.66 -0.96 -14.04
C ILE A 566 -17.55 -2.13 -14.45
N THR A 567 -17.16 -3.33 -14.02
CA THR A 567 -17.95 -4.53 -14.23
C THR A 567 -19.00 -4.64 -13.14
N LEU A 568 -20.28 -4.69 -13.51
CA LEU A 568 -21.38 -4.87 -12.57
C LEU A 568 -21.75 -6.35 -12.47
N PHE A 569 -21.88 -6.88 -11.25
CA PHE A 569 -22.39 -8.22 -10.99
C PHE A 569 -23.92 -8.15 -10.83
N ASP A 570 -24.67 -8.32 -11.93
CA ASP A 570 -26.09 -7.97 -12.04
C ASP A 570 -27.06 -9.16 -12.19
N ASP A 571 -26.59 -10.40 -11.95
CA ASP A 571 -27.38 -11.62 -12.18
C ASP A 571 -28.71 -11.64 -11.42
N ASP A 572 -28.74 -11.07 -10.21
CA ASP A 572 -29.91 -11.06 -9.32
C ASP A 572 -30.79 -9.79 -9.46
N VAL A 573 -30.52 -8.92 -10.44
CA VAL A 573 -31.29 -7.69 -10.63
C VAL A 573 -32.71 -7.99 -11.14
N PRO A 574 -33.77 -7.51 -10.45
CA PRO A 574 -35.14 -7.67 -10.91
C PRO A 574 -35.41 -7.01 -12.27
N GLU A 575 -36.31 -7.60 -13.05
CA GLU A 575 -36.79 -7.06 -14.33
C GLU A 575 -37.27 -5.60 -14.23
N SER A 576 -37.80 -5.19 -13.07
CA SER A 576 -38.26 -3.81 -12.81
C SER A 576 -37.17 -2.75 -12.86
N HIS A 577 -35.90 -3.15 -12.81
CA HIS A 577 -34.74 -2.26 -12.78
C HIS A 577 -33.90 -2.35 -14.06
N ARG A 578 -34.33 -3.12 -15.06
CA ARG A 578 -33.56 -3.33 -16.30
C ARG A 578 -33.26 -2.02 -17.03
N GLU A 579 -34.23 -1.12 -17.15
CA GLU A 579 -34.02 0.18 -17.82
C GLU A 579 -33.05 1.09 -17.06
N ASP A 580 -33.13 1.08 -15.72
CA ASP A 580 -32.21 1.83 -14.85
C ASP A 580 -30.78 1.29 -15.00
N LEU A 581 -30.63 -0.04 -15.02
CA LEU A 581 -29.34 -0.72 -15.18
C LEU A 581 -28.71 -0.53 -16.56
N GLU A 582 -29.50 -0.60 -17.64
CA GLU A 582 -29.03 -0.33 -19.00
C GLU A 582 -28.56 1.13 -19.14
N SER A 583 -29.24 2.07 -18.47
CA SER A 583 -28.86 3.48 -18.46
C SER A 583 -27.56 3.70 -17.69
N LEU A 584 -27.44 3.10 -16.50
CA LEU A 584 -26.23 3.14 -15.69
C LEU A 584 -25.02 2.56 -16.44
N ARG A 585 -25.18 1.41 -17.12
CA ARG A 585 -24.11 0.82 -17.95
C ARG A 585 -23.65 1.74 -19.06
N ALA A 586 -24.58 2.39 -19.75
CA ALA A 586 -24.25 3.33 -20.82
C ALA A 586 -23.50 4.56 -20.30
N ASP A 587 -23.86 5.06 -19.11
CA ASP A 587 -23.19 6.20 -18.49
C ASP A 587 -21.83 5.83 -17.91
N LEU A 588 -21.68 4.65 -17.30
CA LEU A 588 -20.38 4.11 -16.86
C LEU A 588 -19.42 3.94 -18.04
N ALA A 589 -19.89 3.43 -19.18
CA ALA A 589 -19.06 3.32 -20.38
C ALA A 589 -18.58 4.70 -20.88
N ARG A 590 -19.43 5.73 -20.78
CA ARG A 590 -19.04 7.11 -21.13
C ARG A 590 -18.12 7.74 -20.08
N ALA A 591 -18.31 7.40 -18.81
CA ALA A 591 -17.44 7.86 -17.73
C ALA A 591 -16.02 7.28 -17.91
N ARG A 592 -15.92 5.98 -18.21
CA ARG A 592 -14.68 5.28 -18.59
C ARG A 592 -13.95 6.01 -19.72
N THR A 593 -14.65 6.35 -20.80
CA THR A 593 -14.06 7.09 -21.93
C THR A 593 -13.46 8.43 -21.49
N GLY A 594 -14.18 9.18 -20.64
CA GLY A 594 -13.70 10.45 -20.11
C GLY A 594 -12.46 10.30 -19.22
N ALA A 595 -12.49 9.33 -18.30
CA ALA A 595 -11.37 9.03 -17.41
C ALA A 595 -10.12 8.58 -18.18
N ALA A 596 -10.29 7.70 -19.19
CA ALA A 596 -9.19 7.26 -20.05
C ALA A 596 -8.59 8.42 -20.86
N ALA A 597 -9.42 9.32 -21.40
CA ALA A 597 -8.96 10.50 -22.14
C ALA A 597 -8.14 11.45 -21.26
N GLU A 598 -8.57 11.65 -20.02
CA GLU A 598 -7.85 12.45 -19.02
C GLU A 598 -6.50 11.81 -18.66
N ARG A 599 -6.48 10.52 -18.30
CA ARG A 599 -5.25 9.79 -17.95
C ARG A 599 -4.22 9.78 -19.08
N THR A 600 -4.68 9.64 -20.32
CA THR A 600 -3.81 9.58 -21.50
C THR A 600 -3.47 10.95 -22.09
N ALA A 601 -4.09 12.02 -21.57
CA ALA A 601 -4.09 13.36 -22.16
C ALA A 601 -4.42 13.33 -23.68
N SER A 602 -5.29 12.40 -24.10
CA SER A 602 -5.67 12.21 -25.49
C SER A 602 -6.84 13.12 -25.86
N ALA A 603 -6.80 13.70 -27.06
CA ALA A 603 -7.93 14.42 -27.64
C ALA A 603 -8.88 13.49 -28.43
N ASP A 604 -8.52 12.23 -28.58
CA ASP A 604 -9.30 11.18 -29.24
C ASP A 604 -9.69 10.13 -28.19
N ASP A 605 -10.97 10.17 -27.86
CA ASP A 605 -11.64 9.34 -26.84
C ASP A 605 -11.51 7.83 -27.12
N GLU A 606 -11.69 7.40 -28.36
CA GLU A 606 -11.57 5.97 -28.73
C GLU A 606 -10.11 5.52 -28.62
N ALA A 607 -9.18 6.35 -29.11
CA ALA A 607 -7.76 6.06 -28.99
C ALA A 607 -7.27 6.00 -27.53
N ALA A 608 -7.90 6.75 -26.62
CA ALA A 608 -7.59 6.74 -25.20
C ALA A 608 -7.94 5.40 -24.55
N VAL A 609 -9.15 4.89 -24.81
CA VAL A 609 -9.60 3.57 -24.32
C VAL A 609 -8.73 2.45 -24.89
N ASP A 610 -8.47 2.48 -26.21
CA ASP A 610 -7.60 1.50 -26.87
C ASP A 610 -6.19 1.46 -26.26
N GLU A 611 -5.65 2.61 -25.85
CA GLU A 611 -4.31 2.70 -25.28
C GLU A 611 -4.24 2.12 -23.85
N VAL A 612 -5.23 2.39 -22.98
CA VAL A 612 -5.25 1.80 -21.63
C VAL A 612 -5.46 0.29 -21.69
N GLU A 613 -6.31 -0.21 -22.60
CA GLU A 613 -6.49 -1.65 -22.84
C GLU A 613 -5.22 -2.31 -23.39
N ARG A 614 -4.54 -1.64 -24.34
CA ARG A 614 -3.25 -2.12 -24.87
C ARG A 614 -2.23 -2.26 -23.74
N LYS A 615 -2.13 -1.25 -22.87
CA LYS A 615 -1.20 -1.25 -21.73
C LYS A 615 -1.47 -2.38 -20.74
N ALA A 616 -2.74 -2.64 -20.41
CA ALA A 616 -3.12 -3.75 -19.52
C ALA A 616 -2.71 -5.13 -20.08
N ALA A 617 -2.92 -5.33 -21.40
CA ALA A 617 -2.69 -6.61 -22.06
C ALA A 617 -1.25 -6.85 -22.56
N ASP A 618 -0.47 -5.79 -22.77
CA ASP A 618 0.88 -5.89 -23.34
C ASP A 618 1.89 -6.36 -22.28
N TRP A 619 2.33 -7.61 -22.41
CA TRP A 619 3.35 -8.23 -21.55
C TRP A 619 4.74 -7.57 -21.57
N ALA A 620 5.00 -6.65 -22.51
CA ALA A 620 6.21 -5.85 -22.58
C ALA A 620 6.01 -4.44 -21.99
N GLU A 621 4.78 -4.08 -21.66
CA GLU A 621 4.49 -2.83 -20.97
C GLU A 621 5.00 -2.89 -19.54
N THR A 622 5.87 -1.96 -19.19
CA THR A 622 6.44 -1.88 -17.84
C THR A 622 5.66 -0.89 -16.96
N ARG A 623 4.85 -0.04 -17.60
CA ARG A 623 4.02 1.00 -16.99
C ARG A 623 2.55 0.83 -17.42
N PRO A 624 1.90 -0.30 -17.05
CA PRO A 624 0.52 -0.54 -17.43
C PRO A 624 -0.40 0.54 -16.83
N GLU A 625 -0.15 0.89 -15.58
CA GLU A 625 -0.70 2.04 -14.86
C GLU A 625 0.29 2.54 -13.81
N TRP A 626 -0.09 3.58 -13.07
CA TRP A 626 0.74 4.23 -12.05
C TRP A 626 0.40 3.80 -10.61
N GLY A 627 -0.62 2.97 -10.40
CA GLY A 627 -1.10 2.66 -9.05
C GLY A 627 -1.48 3.94 -8.30
N LEU A 628 -1.19 4.00 -7.01
CA LEU A 628 -1.43 5.17 -6.16
C LEU A 628 -0.36 6.26 -6.32
N ALA A 629 0.50 6.20 -7.34
CA ALA A 629 1.48 7.25 -7.56
C ALA A 629 0.78 8.58 -7.87
N GLY A 630 1.17 9.59 -7.11
CA GLY A 630 0.55 10.93 -7.15
C GLY A 630 -0.28 11.25 -5.91
N ASN A 631 -0.60 10.25 -5.09
CA ASN A 631 -1.26 10.46 -3.79
C ASN A 631 -0.54 11.53 -2.97
N ALA A 632 -1.31 12.39 -2.30
CA ALA A 632 -0.79 13.51 -1.53
C ALA A 632 -1.73 13.96 -0.39
N SER A 633 -3.04 13.72 -0.51
CA SER A 633 -3.99 14.10 0.54
C SER A 633 -5.02 13.04 0.85
N PHE A 634 -5.62 13.14 2.04
CA PHE A 634 -6.80 12.41 2.43
C PHE A 634 -7.90 13.39 2.87
N VAL A 635 -9.04 13.37 2.18
CA VAL A 635 -10.19 14.23 2.49
C VAL A 635 -11.30 13.39 3.10
N ILE A 636 -11.69 13.73 4.32
CA ILE A 636 -12.76 13.11 5.08
C ILE A 636 -13.89 14.13 5.23
N GLY A 637 -15.01 13.89 4.54
CA GLY A 637 -16.13 14.81 4.57
C GLY A 637 -17.19 14.54 3.51
N PRO A 638 -18.19 15.42 3.40
CA PRO A 638 -19.26 15.28 2.42
C PRO A 638 -18.71 15.52 0.99
N ARG A 639 -19.34 14.90 -0.02
CA ARG A 639 -18.87 14.98 -1.41
C ARG A 639 -18.84 16.42 -1.93
N GLU A 640 -19.74 17.25 -1.44
CA GLU A 640 -19.90 18.68 -1.72
C GLU A 640 -18.62 19.48 -1.44
N LEU A 641 -17.78 19.04 -0.49
CA LEU A 641 -16.50 19.67 -0.18
C LEU A 641 -15.55 19.74 -1.39
N THR A 642 -15.66 18.74 -2.27
CA THR A 642 -14.76 18.53 -3.41
C THR A 642 -15.49 18.41 -4.75
N ALA A 643 -16.81 18.60 -4.80
CA ALA A 643 -17.66 18.29 -5.96
C ALA A 643 -17.22 18.99 -7.25
N ASP A 644 -16.94 20.29 -7.15
CA ASP A 644 -16.63 21.17 -8.28
C ASP A 644 -15.12 21.28 -8.58
N ARG A 645 -14.30 20.37 -8.02
CA ARG A 645 -12.84 20.43 -8.14
C ARG A 645 -12.27 19.25 -8.89
N ASP A 646 -11.20 19.53 -9.62
CA ASP A 646 -10.27 18.52 -10.10
C ASP A 646 -9.16 18.36 -9.06
N LEU A 647 -9.06 17.19 -8.43
CA LEU A 647 -8.04 16.89 -7.44
C LEU A 647 -6.83 16.18 -8.06
N ASP A 648 -6.73 16.15 -9.38
CA ASP A 648 -5.68 15.52 -10.18
C ASP A 648 -5.50 14.02 -9.88
N GLY A 649 -6.50 13.32 -9.34
CA GLY A 649 -6.36 11.93 -8.88
C GLY A 649 -5.39 11.74 -7.72
N ARG A 650 -5.22 12.76 -6.87
CA ARG A 650 -4.20 12.80 -5.78
C ARG A 650 -4.76 12.68 -4.37
N ALA A 651 -6.07 12.74 -4.22
CA ALA A 651 -6.74 12.71 -2.93
C ALA A 651 -7.40 11.35 -2.71
N PHE A 652 -7.12 10.73 -1.56
CA PHE A 652 -8.02 9.72 -1.03
C PHE A 652 -9.29 10.42 -0.58
N LEU A 653 -10.46 9.85 -0.87
CA LEU A 653 -11.74 10.50 -0.60
C LEU A 653 -12.62 9.56 0.23
N HIS A 654 -12.86 9.90 1.50
CA HIS A 654 -13.81 9.19 2.36
C HIS A 654 -15.06 10.05 2.58
N SER A 655 -16.23 9.48 2.31
CA SER A 655 -17.49 10.15 2.60
C SER A 655 -17.77 10.10 4.09
N TYR A 656 -18.11 11.23 4.69
CA TYR A 656 -18.44 11.35 6.10
C TYR A 656 -19.34 12.59 6.32
N ASP A 657 -20.37 12.46 7.15
CA ASP A 657 -21.26 13.55 7.55
C ASP A 657 -21.32 13.64 9.08
N TRP A 658 -20.71 14.68 9.62
CA TRP A 658 -20.63 14.93 11.06
C TRP A 658 -22.00 15.13 11.73
N SER A 659 -23.03 15.51 10.97
CA SER A 659 -24.35 15.86 11.50
C SER A 659 -25.18 14.65 11.91
N VAL A 660 -24.87 13.49 11.33
CA VAL A 660 -25.47 12.19 11.66
C VAL A 660 -24.60 11.33 12.58
N ASP A 661 -23.41 11.82 12.93
CA ASP A 661 -22.49 11.22 13.91
C ASP A 661 -22.30 12.18 15.12
N PRO A 662 -23.28 12.27 16.04
CA PRO A 662 -23.20 13.20 17.17
C PRO A 662 -22.13 12.83 18.20
N ASP A 663 -21.83 11.54 18.35
CA ASP A 663 -20.90 11.01 19.35
C ASP A 663 -19.45 10.95 18.81
N GLY A 664 -19.27 10.88 17.49
CA GLY A 664 -17.95 10.89 16.86
C GLY A 664 -17.36 9.50 16.60
N ASP A 665 -18.11 8.43 16.88
CA ASP A 665 -17.66 7.05 16.77
C ASP A 665 -17.25 6.71 15.31
N ALA A 666 -18.00 7.23 14.33
CA ALA A 666 -17.69 7.02 12.92
C ALA A 666 -16.41 7.76 12.52
N LEU A 667 -16.25 9.00 12.96
CA LEU A 667 -15.02 9.76 12.72
C LEU A 667 -13.80 9.12 13.40
N GLU A 668 -13.96 8.63 14.64
CA GLU A 668 -12.92 7.93 15.38
C GLU A 668 -12.43 6.70 14.62
N ALA A 669 -13.35 5.89 14.08
CA ALA A 669 -13.01 4.74 13.24
C ALA A 669 -12.27 5.14 11.96
N ILE A 670 -12.63 6.27 11.33
CA ILE A 670 -11.96 6.77 10.12
C ILE A 670 -10.53 7.27 10.44
N VAL A 671 -10.36 7.97 11.55
CA VAL A 671 -9.08 8.55 12.00
C VAL A 671 -8.11 7.48 12.47
N THR A 672 -8.59 6.42 13.13
CA THR A 672 -7.73 5.35 13.65
C THR A 672 -7.42 4.24 12.64
N GLY A 673 -8.30 4.04 11.65
CA GLY A 673 -8.10 3.05 10.59
C GLY A 673 -7.63 3.68 9.27
N PRO A 674 -8.55 4.13 8.39
CA PRO A 674 -8.24 4.70 7.09
C PRO A 674 -7.13 5.76 7.06
N LEU A 675 -7.10 6.72 7.99
CA LEU A 675 -6.07 7.77 8.00
C LEU A 675 -4.67 7.18 8.17
N VAL A 676 -4.48 6.27 9.14
CA VAL A 676 -3.21 5.57 9.38
C VAL A 676 -2.80 4.75 8.13
N VAL A 677 -3.73 4.00 7.55
CA VAL A 677 -3.45 3.21 6.34
C VAL A 677 -3.06 4.11 5.16
N THR A 678 -3.73 5.24 4.96
CA THR A 678 -3.37 6.19 3.89
C THR A 678 -2.01 6.85 4.13
N GLN A 679 -1.61 7.05 5.38
CA GLN A 679 -0.28 7.56 5.72
C GLN A 679 0.81 6.50 5.43
N TRP A 680 0.61 5.23 5.77
CA TRP A 680 1.54 4.16 5.39
C TRP A 680 1.69 4.04 3.87
N ILE A 681 0.57 4.16 3.14
CA ILE A 681 0.59 4.21 1.68
C ILE A 681 1.40 5.38 1.17
N ASN A 682 1.12 6.57 1.68
CA ASN A 682 1.85 7.77 1.27
C ASN A 682 3.35 7.64 1.53
N ASN A 683 3.76 7.13 2.71
CA ASN A 683 5.17 6.95 3.05
C ASN A 683 5.87 5.90 2.16
N GLN A 684 5.21 4.79 1.80
CA GLN A 684 5.79 3.83 0.85
C GLN A 684 6.11 4.49 -0.49
N TYR A 685 5.19 5.30 -1.02
CA TYR A 685 5.40 6.02 -2.28
C TYR A 685 6.45 7.14 -2.12
N TYR A 686 6.46 7.83 -0.98
CA TYR A 686 7.43 8.87 -0.63
C TYR A 686 8.86 8.31 -0.66
N PHE A 687 9.17 7.33 0.19
CA PHE A 687 10.53 6.81 0.35
C PHE A 687 11.01 6.10 -0.92
N ALA A 688 10.14 5.30 -1.56
CA ALA A 688 10.49 4.64 -2.82
C ALA A 688 10.75 5.63 -3.97
N THR A 689 10.22 6.85 -3.90
CA THR A 689 10.47 7.93 -4.87
C THR A 689 11.75 8.71 -4.55
N VAL A 690 12.00 8.95 -3.27
CA VAL A 690 13.18 9.65 -2.76
C VAL A 690 14.47 8.86 -2.99
N ASP A 691 14.49 7.59 -2.58
CA ASP A 691 15.62 6.69 -2.82
C ASP A 691 15.16 5.28 -3.20
N ASN A 692 14.90 5.09 -4.48
CA ASN A 692 14.39 3.83 -4.99
C ASN A 692 15.38 2.66 -4.88
N GLY A 693 16.68 2.95 -4.72
CA GLY A 693 17.70 1.92 -4.56
C GLY A 693 17.57 1.19 -3.22
N VAL A 694 17.25 1.93 -2.16
CA VAL A 694 17.16 1.43 -0.78
C VAL A 694 15.70 1.13 -0.39
N TYR A 695 14.80 2.08 -0.61
CA TYR A 695 13.40 1.98 -0.17
C TYR A 695 12.42 1.56 -1.28
N GLY A 696 12.94 1.24 -2.47
CA GLY A 696 12.16 0.86 -3.64
C GLY A 696 12.44 -0.57 -4.09
N SER A 697 12.06 -0.86 -5.34
CA SER A 697 12.40 -2.13 -5.98
C SER A 697 13.16 -2.00 -7.28
N GLY A 698 13.91 -0.91 -7.43
CA GLY A 698 14.71 -0.64 -8.61
C GLY A 698 13.89 -0.70 -9.91
N SER A 699 14.52 -1.17 -10.98
CA SER A 699 13.92 -1.22 -12.31
C SER A 699 13.32 -2.59 -12.61
N LYS A 700 12.04 -2.63 -13.01
CA LYS A 700 11.35 -3.83 -13.50
C LYS A 700 12.12 -4.57 -14.61
N ILE A 701 12.94 -3.86 -15.37
CA ILE A 701 13.73 -4.41 -16.49
C ILE A 701 14.75 -5.46 -16.02
N THR A 702 15.24 -5.32 -14.79
CA THR A 702 16.32 -6.14 -14.22
C THR A 702 15.89 -6.98 -13.02
N GLN A 703 14.60 -6.99 -12.70
CA GLN A 703 14.05 -7.78 -11.61
C GLN A 703 14.04 -9.27 -11.95
N ASN A 704 14.37 -10.09 -10.95
CA ASN A 704 14.23 -11.54 -11.01
C ASN A 704 13.35 -12.00 -9.83
N PRO A 705 12.18 -12.61 -10.09
CA PRO A 705 11.38 -13.21 -9.04
C PRO A 705 12.11 -14.37 -8.35
N VAL A 706 11.98 -14.45 -7.03
CA VAL A 706 12.63 -15.44 -6.18
C VAL A 706 11.57 -16.14 -5.32
N GLY A 707 11.53 -17.47 -5.40
CA GLY A 707 10.82 -18.32 -4.42
C GLY A 707 9.30 -18.13 -4.29
N ASN A 708 8.65 -17.32 -5.16
CA ASN A 708 7.27 -16.82 -4.99
C ASN A 708 7.08 -15.85 -3.80
N VAL A 709 8.18 -15.47 -3.12
CA VAL A 709 8.17 -14.56 -1.98
C VAL A 709 8.50 -13.12 -2.39
N GLY A 710 9.48 -12.92 -3.28
CA GLY A 710 10.05 -11.61 -3.52
C GLY A 710 10.72 -11.47 -4.88
N VAL A 711 11.36 -10.32 -5.09
CA VAL A 711 12.23 -10.06 -6.24
C VAL A 711 13.59 -9.56 -5.78
N VAL A 712 14.62 -9.84 -6.58
CA VAL A 712 15.95 -9.25 -6.44
C VAL A 712 16.29 -8.47 -7.72
N GLN A 713 17.23 -7.54 -7.66
CA GLN A 713 17.74 -6.85 -8.85
C GLN A 713 19.02 -7.53 -9.34
N GLY A 714 19.02 -8.03 -10.58
CA GLY A 714 20.18 -8.73 -11.13
C GLY A 714 20.31 -10.17 -10.60
N ASN A 715 21.51 -10.59 -10.23
CA ASN A 715 21.82 -12.01 -10.00
C ASN A 715 21.67 -12.49 -8.54
N GLY A 716 21.23 -11.64 -7.62
CA GLY A 716 21.11 -11.95 -6.19
C GLY A 716 21.03 -10.68 -5.35
N GLY A 717 21.32 -10.82 -4.05
CA GLY A 717 21.23 -9.74 -3.07
C GLY A 717 19.96 -9.80 -2.25
N ASP A 718 19.64 -8.68 -1.62
CA ASP A 718 18.48 -8.56 -0.77
C ASP A 718 17.14 -8.63 -1.54
N LEU A 719 16.07 -9.02 -0.85
CA LEU A 719 14.73 -8.85 -1.37
C LEU A 719 14.39 -7.36 -1.46
N LEU A 720 13.77 -6.98 -2.57
CA LEU A 720 13.30 -5.63 -2.76
C LEU A 720 11.88 -5.48 -2.17
N THR A 721 11.69 -4.48 -1.32
CA THR A 721 10.51 -4.33 -0.45
C THR A 721 9.54 -3.24 -0.90
N GLY A 722 10.04 -2.23 -1.63
CA GLY A 722 9.25 -1.08 -2.06
C GLY A 722 8.74 -1.15 -3.49
N LEU A 723 8.38 0.00 -4.06
CA LEU A 723 7.79 0.10 -5.39
C LEU A 723 8.85 0.28 -6.49
N PRO A 724 8.61 -0.22 -7.71
CA PRO A 724 9.55 -0.08 -8.82
C PRO A 724 9.54 1.32 -9.42
N LEU A 725 10.67 1.71 -10.02
CA LEU A 725 10.82 3.00 -10.74
C LEU A 725 9.69 3.26 -11.74
N GLN A 726 9.25 2.21 -12.45
CA GLN A 726 8.20 2.29 -13.46
C GLN A 726 6.81 2.59 -12.87
N SER A 727 6.60 2.40 -11.57
CA SER A 727 5.37 2.82 -10.90
C SER A 727 5.47 4.25 -10.35
N LEU A 728 6.65 4.87 -10.35
CA LEU A 728 6.89 6.14 -9.64
C LEU A 728 7.37 7.27 -10.54
N LYS A 729 8.01 6.95 -11.68
CA LYS A 729 8.67 7.92 -12.55
C LYS A 729 8.21 7.83 -14.01
N LEU A 730 7.93 9.00 -14.59
CA LEU A 730 7.62 9.19 -16.00
C LEU A 730 8.75 8.66 -16.89
N ASP A 731 9.98 8.93 -16.48
CA ASP A 731 11.23 8.45 -17.09
C ASP A 731 12.33 8.35 -16.03
N ASP A 732 13.58 8.16 -16.44
CA ASP A 732 14.69 7.92 -15.51
C ASP A 732 14.97 9.11 -14.56
N GLU A 733 14.58 10.33 -14.94
CA GLU A 733 14.91 11.56 -14.20
C GLU A 733 13.69 12.26 -13.59
N ARG A 734 12.50 12.09 -14.16
CA ARG A 734 11.29 12.84 -13.78
C ARG A 734 10.34 11.98 -12.96
N PRO A 735 10.18 12.25 -11.66
CA PRO A 735 9.21 11.55 -10.85
C PRO A 735 7.79 11.95 -11.26
N PHE A 736 6.92 10.95 -11.39
CA PHE A 736 5.48 11.14 -11.55
C PHE A 736 4.85 11.40 -10.19
N HIS A 737 5.14 10.54 -9.21
CA HIS A 737 4.79 10.80 -7.81
C HIS A 737 5.60 11.98 -7.27
N GLN A 738 4.94 12.88 -6.56
CA GLN A 738 5.59 13.97 -5.83
C GLN A 738 5.75 13.49 -4.39
N PRO A 739 6.98 13.34 -3.87
CA PRO A 739 7.21 12.85 -2.52
C PRO A 739 6.85 13.94 -1.51
N LEU A 740 5.56 14.00 -1.15
CA LEU A 740 4.98 14.82 -0.10
C LEU A 740 4.48 13.89 1.00
N ARG A 741 4.66 14.28 2.27
CA ARG A 741 3.96 13.61 3.37
C ARG A 741 2.47 13.93 3.30
N LEU A 742 1.65 13.00 3.80
CA LEU A 742 0.19 13.07 3.66
C LEU A 742 -0.37 14.35 4.28
N THR A 743 -1.20 15.07 3.53
CA THR A 743 -2.05 16.16 4.04
C THR A 743 -3.46 15.65 4.31
N ALA A 744 -3.93 15.68 5.56
CA ALA A 744 -5.29 15.29 5.92
C ALA A 744 -6.22 16.51 6.04
N VAL A 745 -7.44 16.41 5.51
CA VAL A 745 -8.50 17.42 5.65
C VAL A 745 -9.75 16.75 6.21
N ILE A 746 -10.25 17.23 7.35
CA ILE A 746 -11.42 16.67 8.03
C ILE A 746 -12.51 17.72 8.14
N HIS A 747 -13.72 17.41 7.66
CA HIS A 747 -14.92 18.22 7.85
C HIS A 747 -15.70 17.75 9.08
N ALA A 748 -15.44 18.35 10.23
CA ALA A 748 -16.06 18.00 11.51
C ALA A 748 -15.87 19.13 12.55
N PRO A 749 -16.67 19.19 13.63
CA PRO A 749 -16.43 20.12 14.72
C PRO A 749 -15.02 19.97 15.32
N LEU A 750 -14.31 21.08 15.52
CA LEU A 750 -12.90 21.08 15.94
C LEU A 750 -12.67 20.35 17.27
N GLU A 751 -13.58 20.54 18.24
CA GLU A 751 -13.48 19.88 19.55
C GLU A 751 -13.54 18.36 19.43
N ARG A 752 -14.36 17.83 18.52
CA ARG A 752 -14.51 16.37 18.32
C ARG A 752 -13.22 15.76 17.78
N VAL A 753 -12.61 16.38 16.77
CA VAL A 753 -11.30 15.93 16.26
C VAL A 753 -10.25 16.00 17.37
N THR A 754 -10.26 17.07 18.17
CA THR A 754 -9.32 17.24 19.29
C THR A 754 -9.50 16.18 20.37
N GLU A 755 -10.73 15.78 20.68
CA GLU A 755 -11.04 14.69 21.62
C GLU A 755 -10.54 13.34 21.11
N ILE A 756 -10.80 13.01 19.83
CA ILE A 756 -10.31 11.77 19.21
C ILE A 756 -8.77 11.71 19.27
N LEU A 757 -8.06 12.78 18.88
CA LEU A 757 -6.59 12.83 18.95
C LEU A 757 -6.06 12.78 20.39
N ARG A 758 -6.86 13.17 21.38
CA ARG A 758 -6.47 13.06 22.80
C ARG A 758 -6.51 11.61 23.27
N ASP A 759 -7.50 10.85 22.81
CA ASP A 759 -7.74 9.47 23.20
C ASP A 759 -6.85 8.46 22.44
N HIS A 760 -6.35 8.83 21.25
CA HIS A 760 -5.48 8.01 20.40
C HIS A 760 -4.06 8.56 20.31
N GLU A 761 -3.20 8.12 21.24
CA GLU A 761 -1.79 8.55 21.32
C GLU A 761 -1.01 8.21 20.05
N ASP A 762 -1.16 7.01 19.50
CA ASP A 762 -0.43 6.56 18.30
C ASP A 762 -0.67 7.49 17.09
N VAL A 763 -1.93 7.91 16.86
CA VAL A 763 -2.28 8.87 15.78
C VAL A 763 -1.70 10.26 16.08
N ARG A 764 -1.75 10.69 17.34
CA ARG A 764 -1.17 11.96 17.78
C ARG A 764 0.35 11.97 17.61
N GLU A 765 1.04 10.86 17.87
CA GLU A 765 2.47 10.71 17.65
C GLU A 765 2.82 10.89 16.17
N LEU A 766 2.08 10.24 15.24
CA LEU A 766 2.27 10.44 13.80
C LEU A 766 2.15 11.92 13.37
N LEU A 767 1.24 12.68 13.98
CA LEU A 767 1.08 14.12 13.72
C LEU A 767 2.18 14.96 14.37
N ASN A 768 2.44 14.75 15.66
CA ASN A 768 3.42 15.52 16.44
C ASN A 768 4.84 15.31 15.94
N ASN A 769 5.16 14.10 15.48
CA ASN A 769 6.45 13.75 14.91
C ASN A 769 6.56 14.06 13.41
N GLY A 770 5.49 14.55 12.77
CA GLY A 770 5.51 15.00 11.37
C GLY A 770 5.59 13.85 10.35
N TRP A 771 5.04 12.67 10.67
CA TRP A 771 4.85 11.56 9.73
C TRP A 771 3.59 11.72 8.88
N ILE A 772 2.57 12.39 9.44
CA ILE A 772 1.52 13.06 8.68
C ILE A 772 1.97 14.52 8.52
N GLY A 773 2.14 14.97 7.27
CA GLY A 773 2.75 16.28 6.99
C GLY A 773 1.89 17.44 7.47
N ASP A 774 0.56 17.30 7.40
CA ASP A 774 -0.38 18.30 7.89
C ASP A 774 -1.76 17.71 8.20
N LEU A 775 -2.46 18.30 9.17
CA LEU A 775 -3.88 18.06 9.42
C LEU A 775 -4.62 19.40 9.48
N THR A 776 -5.63 19.54 8.63
CA THR A 776 -6.55 20.67 8.62
C THR A 776 -7.97 20.22 8.98
N VAL A 777 -8.62 20.92 9.91
CA VAL A 777 -10.03 20.74 10.25
C VAL A 777 -10.83 21.90 9.69
N VAL A 778 -11.85 21.59 8.89
CA VAL A 778 -12.83 22.56 8.39
C VAL A 778 -14.05 22.45 9.30
N ASP A 779 -14.24 23.43 10.19
CA ASP A 779 -15.23 23.35 11.27
C ASP A 779 -16.62 23.85 10.83
N PRO A 780 -17.62 22.97 10.66
CA PRO A 780 -18.96 23.34 10.25
C PRO A 780 -19.74 24.16 11.27
N GLU A 781 -19.38 24.12 12.56
CA GLU A 781 -20.01 24.94 13.61
C GLU A 781 -19.46 26.37 13.63
N GLN A 782 -18.33 26.62 12.95
CA GLN A 782 -17.65 27.91 12.85
C GLN A 782 -17.61 28.44 11.42
N ASP A 783 -18.74 28.36 10.71
CA ASP A 783 -18.90 28.82 9.32
C ASP A 783 -17.86 28.20 8.35
N ASN A 784 -17.52 26.93 8.55
CA ASN A 784 -16.47 26.20 7.81
C ASN A 784 -15.09 26.89 7.86
N GLU A 785 -14.75 27.51 8.99
CA GLU A 785 -13.40 28.03 9.20
C GLU A 785 -12.37 26.88 9.26
N SER A 786 -11.26 27.08 8.56
CA SER A 786 -10.16 26.12 8.50
C SER A 786 -9.15 26.34 9.64
N PHE A 787 -8.85 25.26 10.38
CA PHE A 787 -7.90 25.21 11.50
C PHE A 787 -6.78 24.21 11.19
N HIS A 788 -5.53 24.65 11.29
CA HIS A 788 -4.34 23.83 11.05
C HIS A 788 -3.78 23.31 12.37
N TYR A 789 -3.41 22.03 12.41
CA TYR A 789 -2.79 21.43 13.60
C TYR A 789 -1.38 22.03 13.81
N ALA A 790 -1.14 22.60 14.99
CA ALA A 790 0.11 23.27 15.34
C ALA A 790 1.01 22.42 16.28
N GLY A 791 0.61 21.19 16.58
CA GLY A 791 1.27 20.32 17.55
C GLY A 791 0.59 20.32 18.92
N ASP A 792 0.74 19.23 19.66
CA ASP A 792 0.29 19.11 21.06
C ASP A 792 -1.19 19.47 21.31
N LEU A 793 -2.07 19.11 20.36
CA LEU A 793 -3.51 19.43 20.38
C LEU A 793 -3.83 20.94 20.29
N GLU A 794 -2.87 21.76 19.85
CA GLU A 794 -3.08 23.17 19.53
C GLU A 794 -3.40 23.37 18.03
N TRP A 795 -4.19 24.41 17.74
CA TRP A 795 -4.69 24.69 16.40
C TRP A 795 -4.50 26.18 16.03
N ALA A 796 -4.07 26.45 14.80
CA ALA A 796 -3.95 27.79 14.24
C ALA A 796 -5.06 28.07 13.22
N SER A 797 -5.71 29.24 13.30
CA SER A 797 -6.73 29.64 12.33
C SER A 797 -6.10 30.19 11.04
N HIS A 798 -6.59 29.73 9.89
CA HIS A 798 -6.20 30.22 8.57
C HIS A 798 -6.43 31.75 8.41
N ARG A 799 -7.47 32.31 9.07
CA ARG A 799 -7.77 33.75 9.03
C ARG A 799 -6.76 34.59 9.81
N GLU A 800 -6.17 34.05 10.86
CA GLU A 800 -5.16 34.76 11.66
C GLU A 800 -3.81 34.80 10.93
N GLU A 801 -3.39 33.72 10.28
CA GLU A 801 -2.15 33.65 9.48
C GLU A 801 -2.15 34.69 8.35
N ALA A 802 -3.27 34.84 7.62
CA ALA A 802 -3.42 35.85 6.57
C ALA A 802 -3.29 37.30 7.07
N THR A 803 -3.67 37.57 8.33
CA THR A 803 -3.55 38.92 8.92
C THR A 803 -2.17 39.22 9.48
N THR A 804 -1.38 38.22 9.84
CA THR A 804 0.02 38.40 10.30
C THR A 804 1.02 38.64 9.17
N GLY A 805 0.66 38.33 7.91
CA GLY A 805 1.46 38.63 6.71
C GLY A 805 1.40 40.09 6.21
N GLU A 806 0.44 40.90 6.67
CA GLU A 806 0.38 42.32 6.31
C GLU A 806 1.32 43.16 7.20
N THR A 807 2.46 43.52 6.62
CA THR A 807 3.46 44.48 7.12
C THR A 807 2.82 45.63 7.95
N PRO A 808 3.28 45.95 9.17
CA PRO A 808 2.69 47.01 9.97
C PRO A 808 2.83 48.38 9.27
N ALA A 809 1.68 49.01 9.06
CA ALA A 809 1.50 50.27 8.37
C ALA A 809 2.52 51.35 8.77
N GLU A 810 3.07 52.02 7.74
CA GLU A 810 3.95 53.18 7.84
C GLU A 810 3.45 54.20 8.88
N THR A 811 4.25 54.39 9.93
CA THR A 811 4.10 55.52 10.85
C THR A 811 4.22 56.84 10.08
N THR A 812 3.12 57.59 10.09
CA THR A 812 3.02 58.95 9.55
C THR A 812 4.11 59.87 10.11
N PRO A 813 4.82 60.67 9.28
CA PRO A 813 5.90 61.50 9.77
C PRO A 813 5.37 62.73 10.52
N LEU A 814 5.84 62.88 11.76
CA LEU A 814 5.66 64.07 12.58
C LEU A 814 6.36 65.27 11.93
N VAL A 815 5.55 66.29 11.64
CA VAL A 815 5.94 67.63 11.18
C VAL A 815 6.98 68.24 12.13
N GLN A 816 8.20 68.47 11.62
CA GLN A 816 9.17 69.36 12.25
C GLN A 816 8.96 70.81 11.80
N SER A 817 9.04 71.74 12.76
CA SER A 817 9.22 73.17 12.54
C SER A 817 10.42 73.65 13.39
N PRO A 818 11.06 74.79 13.03
CA PRO A 818 12.48 74.81 12.70
C PRO A 818 13.34 75.67 13.65
N ALA A 819 14.65 75.73 13.33
CA ALA A 819 15.71 76.64 13.81
C ALA A 819 16.51 76.12 15.02
N ASP A 820 17.84 76.17 15.09
CA ASP A 820 18.87 77.07 14.53
C ASP A 820 20.24 76.34 14.42
N ASP A 821 21.12 76.95 13.60
CA ASP A 821 22.58 76.78 13.39
C ASP A 821 23.16 75.62 12.57
#